data_AF-A0A667Y5F5-F1
#
_entry.id   AF-A0A667Y5F5-F1
#
_cell.length_a   1.000
_cell.length_b   1.000
_cell.length_c   1.000
_cell.angle_alpha   90.00
_cell.angle_beta   90.00
_cell.angle_gamma   90.00
#
_symmetry.space_group_name_H-M   'P 1'
#
loop_
_entity.id
_entity.type
_entity.pdbx_description
1 polymer ?
#
loop_
_entity_poly.entity_id
_entity_poly.type
_entity_poly.pdbx_seq_one_letter_code
_entity_poly.pdbx_strand_id
1 'polypeptide(L)'
;MLKANGLLNTEDREEEIKQMEVYKNHSKFMKTKIDQLKQELSKKESELLALQTKLETLNNQNSDCKQHIEVLKESLTAKEQRAAILQTEVDALRLRLEEKESFLNKKTKQLQDLTEEKGTLAGEIRDMKDMLEVKERKINVLQKKIENLQEQLRDKDKQLGNLKDRVKSLQTDSSNTDTALATLEEALSEKERIIERLKDQREREDRERLEEVESYKKENKDLKEKVNTLQMELTEKESSLIDLKEHASSLASSGLKKDSKLKSLEIAIEQKKEECSKLETQLQKQAEHLFSQMNNPKAHEVEQQSGSRGNPEYVDRVKLLEKEVAYYKEESGKAQTEVERLLDILREVETEKNDKDKKIAELERQGGKDQAKKGSNIKLGPQGDKKGMGQDPRKDSTMDSSHHIKLEELMNTLERTRQELDATKQRLSSTQQSLQERDSHLTNMRQERRKQLEEILEMKQQALLAAISEKDANIALLELSASNKKKTQEEVLALKRERDRLMHQLKQQTQSRMKLIADNYEDEHYHPHGPHHPQPQPPHPQPQPQPQYPHPAHAQQPPYPHAPHPQHTQHAQHAQHPQHAQPPPQHPHPQQPQPQYPHPPHPQHPQQHPQPPPQHQQHPRPPQPQHPHQQHPQHPPQHPHAGHPPQQHPHPQHPHGPPQPGPHPQHPHPQHPQHPHHAQHPRHPPPHHRGGPARGPPHAGHRPSPDQVRCLLYFLGYHAFLLNAI
;
A
#
# COMPACT_ATOMS: atom_id res chain seq x y z
N MET A 1 22.59 88.73 168.49
CA MET A 1 22.53 89.94 169.33
C MET A 1 23.79 90.75 169.12
N LEU A 2 23.68 92.05 168.86
CA LEU A 2 24.72 93.06 169.06
C LEU A 2 23.97 94.40 169.19
N LYS A 3 24.29 95.20 170.21
CA LYS A 3 23.73 96.56 170.37
C LYS A 3 24.65 97.56 169.69
N ALA A 4 24.08 98.41 168.85
CA ALA A 4 24.66 99.71 168.50
C ALA A 4 23.56 100.76 168.69
N ASN A 5 23.83 101.80 169.48
CA ASN A 5 22.91 102.92 169.62
C ASN A 5 23.08 103.85 168.42
N GLY A 6 22.01 104.03 167.64
CA GLY A 6 21.87 105.12 166.69
C GLY A 6 20.55 105.82 166.93
N LEU A 7 20.59 107.09 167.33
CA LEU A 7 19.42 107.98 167.32
C LEU A 7 19.22 108.43 165.86
N LEU A 8 18.47 107.63 165.11
CA LEU A 8 17.85 108.05 163.85
C LEU A 8 16.49 108.69 164.17
N ASN A 9 16.11 109.70 163.40
CA ASN A 9 14.86 110.44 163.57
C ASN A 9 13.64 109.53 163.39
N THR A 10 12.50 109.98 163.89
CA THR A 10 11.21 109.35 163.56
C THR A 10 10.93 109.42 162.06
N GLU A 11 11.42 110.47 161.38
CA GLU A 11 11.39 110.60 159.92
C GLU A 11 12.29 109.57 159.23
N ASP A 12 13.57 109.43 159.61
CA ASP A 12 14.49 108.42 159.03
C ASP A 12 13.89 107.01 159.07
N ARG A 13 13.25 106.66 160.19
CA ARG A 13 12.60 105.36 160.37
C ARG A 13 11.32 105.22 159.54
N GLU A 14 10.60 106.30 159.29
CA GLU A 14 9.44 106.31 158.39
C GLU A 14 9.87 106.28 156.92
N GLU A 15 11.01 106.89 156.57
CA GLU A 15 11.65 106.76 155.25
C GLU A 15 12.19 105.35 155.01
N GLU A 16 12.83 104.71 155.99
CA GLU A 16 13.22 103.30 155.92
C GLU A 16 11.99 102.40 155.70
N ILE A 17 10.86 102.68 156.36
CA ILE A 17 9.59 101.96 156.14
C ILE A 17 9.04 102.21 154.73
N LYS A 18 9.01 103.47 154.25
CA LYS A 18 8.59 103.81 152.87
C LYS A 18 9.48 103.13 151.83
N GLN A 19 10.79 103.12 152.05
CA GLN A 19 11.77 102.48 151.17
C GLN A 19 11.61 100.96 151.19
N MET A 20 11.39 100.35 152.37
CA MET A 20 11.07 98.93 152.52
C MET A 20 9.76 98.56 151.82
N GLU A 21 8.74 99.42 151.86
CA GLU A 21 7.48 99.22 151.15
C GLU A 21 7.64 99.37 149.63
N VAL A 22 8.44 100.33 149.15
CA VAL A 22 8.82 100.44 147.73
C VAL A 22 9.57 99.18 147.28
N TYR A 23 10.56 98.69 148.04
CA TYR A 23 11.26 97.44 147.73
C TYR A 23 10.34 96.21 147.75
N LYS A 24 9.39 96.14 148.70
CA LYS A 24 8.39 95.07 148.81
C LYS A 24 7.41 95.08 147.63
N ASN A 25 6.95 96.26 147.20
CA ASN A 25 6.09 96.43 146.04
C ASN A 25 6.83 96.15 144.72
N HIS A 26 8.09 96.60 144.59
CA HIS A 26 8.93 96.28 143.45
C HIS A 26 9.25 94.78 143.39
N SER A 27 9.59 94.14 144.51
CA SER A 27 9.81 92.69 144.61
C SER A 27 8.55 91.89 144.23
N LYS A 28 7.37 92.33 144.71
CA LYS A 28 6.07 91.74 144.32
C LYS A 28 5.81 91.90 142.82
N PHE A 29 6.03 93.09 142.25
CA PHE A 29 5.91 93.34 140.82
C PHE A 29 6.86 92.47 139.98
N MET A 30 8.14 92.43 140.34
CA MET A 30 9.15 91.60 139.67
C MET A 30 8.82 90.12 139.77
N LYS A 31 8.33 89.63 140.93
CA LYS A 31 7.84 88.25 141.06
C LYS A 31 6.64 87.99 140.14
N THR A 32 5.62 88.85 140.15
CA THR A 32 4.48 88.72 139.23
C THR A 32 4.91 88.74 137.77
N LYS A 33 5.91 89.56 137.39
CA LYS A 33 6.42 89.60 136.01
C LYS A 33 7.24 88.36 135.65
N ILE A 34 8.03 87.82 136.58
CA ILE A 34 8.74 86.54 136.42
C ILE A 34 7.75 85.38 136.29
N ASP A 35 6.71 85.32 137.12
CA ASP A 35 5.73 84.25 137.09
C ASP A 35 4.80 84.36 135.85
N GLN A 36 4.51 85.58 135.35
CA GLN A 36 3.93 85.80 134.03
C GLN A 36 4.84 85.25 132.92
N LEU A 37 6.13 85.62 132.91
CA LEU A 37 7.09 85.18 131.88
C LEU A 37 7.29 83.66 131.89
N LYS A 38 7.25 82.99 133.04
CA LYS A 38 7.23 81.53 133.13
C LYS A 38 5.96 80.92 132.53
N GLN A 39 4.79 81.51 132.76
CA GLN A 39 3.55 81.03 132.15
C GLN A 39 3.55 81.25 130.63
N GLU A 40 4.10 82.37 130.15
CA GLU A 40 4.29 82.66 128.73
C GLU A 40 5.30 81.71 128.08
N LEU A 41 6.42 81.41 128.76
CA LEU A 41 7.39 80.40 128.33
C LEU A 41 6.75 79.00 128.24
N SER A 42 6.06 78.55 129.30
CA SER A 42 5.40 77.24 129.32
C SER A 42 4.30 77.09 128.26
N LYS A 43 3.56 78.18 127.98
CA LYS A 43 2.65 78.25 126.82
C LYS A 43 3.44 78.06 125.52
N LYS A 44 4.53 78.79 125.31
CA LYS A 44 5.37 78.69 124.11
C LYS A 44 6.04 77.32 123.94
N GLU A 45 6.42 76.64 125.03
CA GLU A 45 6.88 75.25 125.02
C GLU A 45 5.78 74.30 124.56
N SER A 46 4.54 74.47 125.04
CA SER A 46 3.39 73.66 124.61
C SER A 46 2.97 73.93 123.16
N GLU A 47 3.04 75.19 122.71
CA GLU A 47 2.82 75.58 121.31
C GLU A 47 3.90 74.99 120.40
N LEU A 48 5.18 75.04 120.81
CA LEU A 48 6.30 74.47 120.07
C LEU A 48 6.15 72.96 119.91
N LEU A 49 5.78 72.24 120.98
CA LEU A 49 5.53 70.80 120.93
C LEU A 49 4.36 70.46 119.98
N ALA A 50 3.25 71.19 120.06
CA ALA A 50 2.11 71.00 119.16
C ALA A 50 2.46 71.29 117.68
N LEU A 51 3.28 72.32 117.43
CA LEU A 51 3.82 72.61 116.10
C LEU A 51 4.79 71.53 115.61
N GLN A 52 5.61 70.95 116.50
CA GLN A 52 6.51 69.85 116.17
C GLN A 52 5.74 68.57 115.77
N THR A 53 4.73 68.16 116.54
CA THR A 53 3.86 67.03 116.16
C THR A 53 3.10 67.30 114.85
N LYS A 54 2.67 68.55 114.61
CA LYS A 54 2.05 68.94 113.33
C LYS A 54 3.03 68.88 112.16
N LEU A 55 4.28 69.32 112.35
CA LEU A 55 5.35 69.23 111.35
C LEU A 55 5.67 67.77 111.01
N GLU A 56 5.80 66.90 112.02
CA GLU A 56 6.03 65.47 111.85
C GLU A 56 4.86 64.80 111.10
N THR A 57 3.61 65.11 111.47
CA THR A 57 2.41 64.63 110.76
C THR A 57 2.40 65.05 109.29
N LEU A 58 2.70 66.33 109.00
CA LEU A 58 2.78 66.85 107.62
C LEU A 58 3.96 66.25 106.85
N ASN A 59 5.08 65.95 107.51
CA ASN A 59 6.23 65.31 106.88
C ASN A 59 5.93 63.86 106.50
N ASN A 60 5.22 63.11 107.35
CA ASN A 60 4.77 61.75 107.06
C ASN A 60 3.77 61.76 105.90
N GLN A 61 2.75 62.63 105.93
CA GLN A 61 1.82 62.82 104.80
C GLN A 61 2.52 63.18 103.49
N ASN A 62 3.57 64.02 103.53
CA ASN A 62 4.40 64.34 102.37
C ASN A 62 5.21 63.12 101.87
N SER A 63 5.65 62.24 102.77
CA SER A 63 6.28 60.96 102.41
C SER A 63 5.28 60.02 101.71
N ASP A 64 4.09 59.85 102.29
CA ASP A 64 3.02 59.02 101.72
C ASP A 64 2.63 59.52 100.32
N CYS A 65 2.47 60.85 100.15
CA CYS A 65 2.18 61.46 98.86
C CYS A 65 3.30 61.20 97.82
N LYS A 66 4.58 61.21 98.20
CA LYS A 66 5.69 60.89 97.29
C LYS A 66 5.64 59.43 96.83
N GLN A 67 5.50 58.50 97.77
CA GLN A 67 5.39 57.07 97.45
C GLN A 67 4.16 56.80 96.55
N HIS A 68 3.04 57.47 96.81
CA HIS A 68 1.84 57.34 95.99
C HIS A 68 2.02 57.92 94.58
N ILE A 69 2.84 58.97 94.41
CA ILE A 69 3.26 59.50 93.09
C ILE A 69 4.23 58.52 92.38
N GLU A 70 5.12 57.85 93.11
CA GLU A 70 6.05 56.87 92.55
C GLU A 70 5.32 55.64 92.01
N VAL A 71 4.39 55.06 92.77
CA VAL A 71 3.52 53.96 92.29
C VAL A 71 2.69 54.36 91.08
N LEU A 72 2.25 55.63 90.99
CA LEU A 72 1.54 56.14 89.81
C LEU A 72 2.47 56.30 88.58
N LYS A 73 3.73 56.69 88.77
CA LYS A 73 4.75 56.72 87.71
C LYS A 73 5.07 55.31 87.21
N GLU A 74 5.28 54.34 88.11
CA GLU A 74 5.49 52.94 87.74
C GLU A 74 4.28 52.38 86.95
N SER A 75 3.07 52.66 87.42
CA SER A 75 1.83 52.27 86.72
C SER A 75 1.69 52.93 85.35
N LEU A 76 2.16 54.17 85.18
CA LEU A 76 2.20 54.86 83.89
C LEU A 76 3.23 54.21 82.95
N THR A 77 4.48 54.04 83.39
CA THR A 77 5.55 53.38 82.63
C THR A 77 5.15 51.98 82.16
N ALA A 78 4.50 51.19 83.02
CA ALA A 78 4.01 49.86 82.66
C ALA A 78 2.89 49.89 81.60
N LYS A 79 2.04 50.94 81.60
CA LYS A 79 1.02 51.14 80.56
C LYS A 79 1.63 51.61 79.24
N GLU A 80 2.64 52.48 79.29
CA GLU A 80 3.39 52.94 78.11
C GLU A 80 4.14 51.78 77.44
N GLN A 81 4.84 50.94 78.23
CA GLN A 81 5.47 49.72 77.72
C GLN A 81 4.45 48.76 77.10
N ARG A 82 3.29 48.55 77.74
CA ARG A 82 2.21 47.73 77.18
C ARG A 82 1.64 48.32 75.89
N ALA A 83 1.49 49.65 75.79
CA ALA A 83 1.05 50.32 74.58
C ALA A 83 2.07 50.17 73.43
N ALA A 84 3.37 50.26 73.73
CA ALA A 84 4.43 50.02 72.75
C ALA A 84 4.42 48.57 72.21
N ILE A 85 4.25 47.57 73.09
CA ILE A 85 4.12 46.16 72.67
C ILE A 85 2.90 45.98 71.74
N LEU A 86 1.72 46.46 72.17
CA LEU A 86 0.49 46.39 71.38
C LEU A 86 0.63 47.12 70.03
N GLN A 87 1.36 48.23 69.97
CA GLN A 87 1.66 48.92 68.71
C GLN A 87 2.50 48.04 67.78
N THR A 88 3.56 47.39 68.27
CA THR A 88 4.36 46.47 67.46
C THR A 88 3.59 45.22 67.01
N GLU A 89 2.67 44.71 67.83
CA GLU A 89 1.76 43.63 67.43
C GLU A 89 0.80 44.07 66.31
N VAL A 90 0.23 45.27 66.41
CA VAL A 90 -0.65 45.85 65.37
C VAL A 90 0.11 46.06 64.05
N ASP A 91 1.35 46.55 64.09
CA ASP A 91 2.14 46.78 62.88
C ASP A 91 2.63 45.47 62.24
N ALA A 92 2.95 44.45 63.04
CA ALA A 92 3.21 43.10 62.53
C ALA A 92 1.95 42.47 61.89
N LEU A 93 0.76 42.72 62.43
CA LEU A 93 -0.51 42.28 61.85
C LEU A 93 -0.85 43.03 60.55
N ARG A 94 -0.51 44.32 60.44
CA ARG A 94 -0.65 45.12 59.20
C ARG A 94 0.21 44.57 58.07
N LEU A 95 1.51 44.37 58.31
CA LEU A 95 2.42 43.78 57.31
C LEU A 95 1.94 42.41 56.86
N ARG A 96 1.48 41.57 57.79
CA ARG A 96 0.93 40.24 57.47
C ARG A 96 -0.39 40.29 56.68
N LEU A 97 -1.18 41.37 56.83
CA LEU A 97 -2.37 41.61 56.01
C LEU A 97 -1.97 42.02 54.58
N GLU A 98 -1.04 42.97 54.44
CA GLU A 98 -0.51 43.42 53.14
C GLU A 98 0.12 42.27 52.34
N GLU A 99 0.87 41.36 52.99
CA GLU A 99 1.35 40.12 52.38
C GLU A 99 0.22 39.23 51.85
N LYS A 100 -0.87 39.11 52.62
CA LYS A 100 -2.04 38.29 52.24
C LYS A 100 -2.86 38.91 51.12
N GLU A 101 -3.00 40.23 51.09
CA GLU A 101 -3.60 40.97 49.97
C GLU A 101 -2.73 40.87 48.71
N SER A 102 -1.41 41.00 48.83
CA SER A 102 -0.45 40.77 47.73
C SER A 102 -0.56 39.35 47.17
N PHE A 103 -0.68 38.34 48.03
CA PHE A 103 -0.88 36.94 47.62
C PHE A 103 -2.25 36.72 46.97
N LEU A 104 -3.31 37.30 47.53
CA LEU A 104 -4.67 37.23 46.99
C LEU A 104 -4.73 37.86 45.59
N ASN A 105 -4.15 39.04 45.41
CA ASN A 105 -4.09 39.72 44.11
C ASN A 105 -3.33 38.89 43.06
N LYS A 106 -2.22 38.25 43.44
CA LYS A 106 -1.50 37.29 42.56
C LYS A 106 -2.38 36.09 42.17
N LYS A 107 -3.17 35.55 43.11
CA LYS A 107 -4.10 34.43 42.85
C LYS A 107 -5.32 34.83 42.02
N THR A 108 -5.86 36.03 42.23
CA THR A 108 -6.93 36.61 41.40
C THR A 108 -6.44 36.78 39.96
N LYS A 109 -5.23 37.31 39.75
CA LYS A 109 -4.66 37.39 38.40
C LYS A 109 -4.45 36.00 37.78
N GLN A 110 -3.87 35.05 38.52
CA GLN A 110 -3.70 33.68 38.01
C GLN A 110 -5.03 33.03 37.59
N LEU A 111 -6.13 33.31 38.30
CA LEU A 111 -7.48 32.86 37.93
C LEU A 111 -8.02 33.57 36.68
N GLN A 112 -7.72 34.85 36.47
CA GLN A 112 -8.05 35.56 35.23
C GLN A 112 -7.27 34.99 34.05
N ASP A 113 -5.94 34.88 34.15
CA ASP A 113 -5.06 34.36 33.10
C ASP A 113 -5.52 32.96 32.63
N LEU A 114 -5.83 32.06 33.56
CA LEU A 114 -6.39 30.72 33.29
C LEU A 114 -7.82 30.74 32.72
N THR A 115 -8.62 31.76 33.01
CA THR A 115 -9.97 31.93 32.46
C THR A 115 -9.92 32.40 31.01
N GLU A 116 -8.96 33.26 30.67
CA GLU A 116 -8.69 33.71 29.31
C GLU A 116 -8.12 32.57 28.45
N GLU A 117 -7.14 31.81 28.97
CA GLU A 117 -6.62 30.59 28.31
C GLU A 117 -7.73 29.57 28.02
N LYS A 118 -8.58 29.28 29.00
CA LYS A 118 -9.76 28.42 28.84
C LYS A 118 -10.73 28.95 27.78
N GLY A 119 -10.85 30.27 27.65
CA GLY A 119 -11.63 30.92 26.59
C GLY A 119 -11.06 30.63 25.20
N THR A 120 -9.75 30.81 25.02
CA THR A 120 -9.03 30.52 23.78
C THR A 120 -9.16 29.04 23.38
N LEU A 121 -8.88 28.12 24.31
CA LEU A 121 -9.01 26.67 24.07
C LEU A 121 -10.45 26.27 23.72
N ALA A 122 -11.47 26.92 24.30
CA ALA A 122 -12.88 26.70 23.94
C ALA A 122 -13.26 27.27 22.56
N GLY A 123 -12.47 28.22 22.03
CA GLY A 123 -12.51 28.65 20.63
C GLY A 123 -11.89 27.61 19.70
N GLU A 124 -10.65 27.19 19.96
CA GLU A 124 -9.94 26.18 19.16
C GLU A 124 -10.72 24.85 19.06
N ILE A 125 -11.33 24.41 20.16
CA ILE A 125 -12.20 23.21 20.20
C ILE A 125 -13.45 23.36 19.31
N ARG A 126 -13.92 24.59 19.05
CA ARG A 126 -15.02 24.87 18.13
C ARG A 126 -14.55 24.81 16.69
N ASP A 127 -13.48 25.53 16.37
CA ASP A 127 -12.91 25.59 15.01
C ASP A 127 -12.47 24.20 14.53
N MET A 128 -11.91 23.37 15.42
CA MET A 128 -11.60 21.97 15.14
C MET A 128 -12.84 21.10 14.89
N LYS A 129 -13.97 21.35 15.56
CA LYS A 129 -15.23 20.63 15.31
C LYS A 129 -15.86 21.03 13.98
N ASP A 130 -15.89 22.33 13.67
CA ASP A 130 -16.43 22.83 12.40
C ASP A 130 -15.58 22.31 11.22
N MET A 131 -14.25 22.27 11.38
CA MET A 131 -13.35 21.63 10.41
C MET A 131 -13.56 20.12 10.30
N LEU A 132 -13.86 19.42 11.39
CA LEU A 132 -14.18 17.98 11.37
C LEU A 132 -15.49 17.72 10.62
N GLU A 133 -16.54 18.51 10.86
CA GLU A 133 -17.82 18.41 10.17
C GLU A 133 -17.68 18.69 8.66
N VAL A 134 -16.84 19.66 8.27
CA VAL A 134 -16.49 19.90 6.85
C VAL A 134 -15.77 18.70 6.23
N LYS A 135 -14.86 18.05 6.96
CA LYS A 135 -14.17 16.82 6.52
C LYS A 135 -15.14 15.64 6.40
N GLU A 136 -16.07 15.48 7.33
CA GLU A 136 -17.11 14.44 7.30
C GLU A 136 -18.05 14.62 6.10
N ARG A 137 -18.60 15.84 5.89
CA ARG A 137 -19.36 16.18 4.68
C ARG A 137 -18.58 15.86 3.41
N LYS A 138 -17.27 16.11 3.38
CA LYS A 138 -16.39 15.81 2.23
C LYS A 138 -16.21 14.30 2.02
N ILE A 139 -16.06 13.52 3.09
CA ILE A 139 -16.02 12.05 3.04
C ILE A 139 -17.33 11.50 2.46
N ASN A 140 -18.47 11.98 2.95
CA ASN A 140 -19.80 11.54 2.48
C ASN A 140 -20.04 11.83 0.98
N VAL A 141 -19.49 12.94 0.46
CA VAL A 141 -19.50 13.25 -0.98
C VAL A 141 -18.57 12.32 -1.79
N LEU A 142 -17.41 11.94 -1.23
CA LEU A 142 -16.49 11.02 -1.88
C LEU A 142 -17.00 9.57 -1.89
N GLN A 143 -17.64 9.12 -0.80
CA GLN A 143 -18.32 7.81 -0.73
C GLN A 143 -19.38 7.67 -1.83
N LYS A 144 -20.29 8.65 -1.95
CA LYS A 144 -21.29 8.67 -3.03
C LYS A 144 -20.70 8.68 -4.44
N LYS A 145 -19.50 9.27 -4.62
CA LYS A 145 -18.77 9.20 -5.90
C LYS A 145 -18.18 7.80 -6.14
N ILE A 146 -17.68 7.13 -5.11
CA ILE A 146 -17.18 5.74 -5.19
C ILE A 146 -18.34 4.78 -5.51
N GLU A 147 -19.47 4.89 -4.82
CA GLU A 147 -20.69 4.10 -5.07
C GLU A 147 -21.15 4.21 -6.54
N ASN A 148 -21.22 5.42 -7.07
CA ASN A 148 -21.59 5.69 -8.46
C ASN A 148 -20.58 5.09 -9.46
N LEU A 149 -19.27 5.22 -9.19
CA LEU A 149 -18.23 4.63 -10.05
C LEU A 149 -18.23 3.09 -9.98
N GLN A 150 -18.53 2.49 -8.83
CA GLN A 150 -18.72 1.04 -8.70
C GLN A 150 -19.95 0.55 -9.47
N GLU A 151 -21.03 1.33 -9.51
CA GLU A 151 -22.22 1.04 -10.32
C GLU A 151 -21.92 1.08 -11.82
N GLN A 152 -21.24 2.13 -12.28
CA GLN A 152 -20.76 2.23 -13.67
C GLN A 152 -19.84 1.05 -14.05
N LEU A 153 -19.00 0.58 -13.12
CA LEU A 153 -18.17 -0.61 -13.34
C LEU A 153 -19.03 -1.87 -13.53
N ARG A 154 -20.00 -2.12 -12.64
CA ARG A 154 -20.93 -3.26 -12.75
C ARG A 154 -21.70 -3.27 -14.08
N ASP A 155 -22.16 -2.10 -14.54
CA ASP A 155 -22.83 -1.97 -15.84
C ASP A 155 -21.89 -2.23 -17.02
N LYS A 156 -20.60 -1.85 -16.90
CA LYS A 156 -19.59 -2.15 -17.92
C LYS A 156 -19.20 -3.62 -17.94
N ASP A 157 -19.05 -4.27 -16.79
CA ASP A 157 -18.83 -5.71 -16.70
C ASP A 157 -20.00 -6.50 -17.29
N LYS A 158 -21.24 -6.05 -17.05
CA LYS A 158 -22.46 -6.63 -17.65
C LYS A 158 -22.50 -6.44 -19.18
N GLN A 159 -22.14 -5.26 -19.68
CA GLN A 159 -22.00 -5.01 -21.13
C GLN A 159 -20.93 -5.92 -21.76
N LEU A 160 -19.79 -6.09 -21.08
CA LEU A 160 -18.67 -6.94 -21.51
C LEU A 160 -19.03 -8.43 -21.48
N GLY A 161 -19.82 -8.88 -20.50
CA GLY A 161 -20.40 -10.23 -20.46
C GLY A 161 -21.30 -10.50 -21.67
N ASN A 162 -22.30 -9.63 -21.90
CA ASN A 162 -23.20 -9.73 -23.05
C ASN A 162 -22.45 -9.77 -24.39
N LEU A 163 -21.36 -9.00 -24.52
CA LEU A 163 -20.51 -9.02 -25.72
C LEU A 163 -19.72 -10.33 -25.86
N LYS A 164 -19.18 -10.89 -24.77
CA LYS A 164 -18.53 -12.20 -24.77
C LYS A 164 -19.50 -13.31 -25.21
N ASP A 165 -20.72 -13.30 -24.72
CA ASP A 165 -21.71 -14.33 -25.09
C ASP A 165 -22.19 -14.18 -26.54
N ARG A 166 -22.29 -12.95 -27.06
CA ARG A 166 -22.49 -12.72 -28.50
C ARG A 166 -21.30 -13.21 -29.35
N VAL A 167 -20.06 -13.03 -28.88
CA VAL A 167 -18.87 -13.57 -29.57
C VAL A 167 -18.89 -15.11 -29.58
N LYS A 168 -19.25 -15.79 -28.48
CA LYS A 168 -19.42 -17.25 -28.46
C LYS A 168 -20.47 -17.74 -29.47
N SER A 169 -21.61 -17.05 -29.56
CA SER A 169 -22.64 -17.36 -30.57
C SER A 169 -22.05 -17.29 -31.98
N LEU A 170 -21.40 -16.17 -32.33
CA LEU A 170 -20.78 -15.99 -33.64
C LEU A 170 -19.64 -16.99 -33.93
N GLN A 171 -18.91 -17.46 -32.90
CA GLN A 171 -17.93 -18.54 -33.05
C GLN A 171 -18.61 -19.90 -33.32
N THR A 172 -19.77 -20.15 -32.73
CA THR A 172 -20.58 -21.34 -33.02
C THR A 172 -21.14 -21.27 -34.45
N ASP A 173 -21.67 -20.11 -34.85
CA ASP A 173 -22.17 -19.86 -36.20
C ASP A 173 -21.05 -19.99 -37.26
N SER A 174 -19.83 -19.53 -36.96
CA SER A 174 -18.64 -19.76 -37.79
C SER A 174 -18.34 -21.25 -37.89
N SER A 175 -18.16 -21.94 -36.76
CA SER A 175 -17.85 -23.38 -36.75
C SER A 175 -18.88 -24.23 -37.50
N ASN A 176 -20.17 -23.86 -37.46
CA ASN A 176 -21.23 -24.49 -38.24
C ASN A 176 -21.07 -24.21 -39.74
N THR A 177 -20.68 -22.98 -40.11
CA THR A 177 -20.40 -22.57 -41.49
C THR A 177 -19.16 -23.27 -42.04
N ASP A 178 -18.08 -23.36 -41.26
CA ASP A 178 -16.84 -24.06 -41.60
C ASP A 178 -17.11 -25.56 -41.86
N THR A 179 -17.98 -26.18 -41.05
CA THR A 179 -18.44 -27.56 -41.24
C THR A 179 -19.27 -27.73 -42.52
N ALA A 180 -20.15 -26.76 -42.83
CA ALA A 180 -20.92 -26.77 -44.06
C ALA A 180 -20.04 -26.56 -45.31
N LEU A 181 -19.02 -25.71 -45.23
CA LEU A 181 -18.02 -25.52 -46.29
C LEU A 181 -17.24 -26.80 -46.55
N ALA A 182 -16.70 -27.45 -45.51
CA ALA A 182 -15.99 -28.74 -45.67
C ALA A 182 -16.88 -29.82 -46.31
N THR A 183 -18.18 -29.85 -45.97
CA THR A 183 -19.17 -30.76 -46.58
C THR A 183 -19.38 -30.46 -48.08
N LEU A 184 -19.36 -29.18 -48.47
CA LEU A 184 -19.46 -28.76 -49.86
C LEU A 184 -18.15 -29.03 -50.64
N GLU A 185 -16.99 -28.88 -50.00
CA GLU A 185 -15.69 -29.21 -50.58
C GLU A 185 -15.53 -30.72 -50.84
N GLU A 186 -15.98 -31.58 -49.91
CA GLU A 186 -16.04 -33.03 -50.13
C GLU A 186 -17.01 -33.39 -51.27
N ALA A 187 -18.20 -32.77 -51.29
CA ALA A 187 -19.18 -32.99 -52.35
C ALA A 187 -18.67 -32.53 -53.73
N LEU A 188 -17.93 -31.42 -53.80
CA LEU A 188 -17.26 -30.97 -55.02
C LEU A 188 -16.15 -31.93 -55.44
N SER A 189 -15.32 -32.40 -54.49
CA SER A 189 -14.23 -33.34 -54.74
C SER A 189 -14.72 -34.67 -55.34
N GLU A 190 -15.86 -35.21 -54.85
CA GLU A 190 -16.46 -36.40 -55.46
C GLU A 190 -17.11 -36.08 -56.82
N LYS A 191 -17.62 -34.86 -57.06
CA LYS A 191 -18.08 -34.45 -58.40
C LYS A 191 -16.92 -34.37 -59.39
N GLU A 192 -15.78 -33.82 -59.01
CA GLU A 192 -14.55 -33.85 -59.82
C GLU A 192 -14.10 -35.30 -60.09
N ARG A 193 -14.14 -36.18 -59.08
CA ARG A 193 -13.83 -37.60 -59.23
C ARG A 193 -14.82 -38.36 -60.12
N ILE A 194 -16.08 -37.93 -60.19
CA ILE A 194 -17.06 -38.45 -61.15
C ILE A 194 -16.74 -37.93 -62.56
N ILE A 195 -16.42 -36.63 -62.70
CA ILE A 195 -16.04 -36.02 -63.97
C ILE A 195 -14.79 -36.71 -64.56
N GLU A 196 -13.76 -36.99 -63.77
CA GLU A 196 -12.56 -37.66 -64.26
C GLU A 196 -12.85 -39.09 -64.74
N ARG A 197 -13.63 -39.88 -63.98
CA ARG A 197 -14.10 -41.21 -64.42
C ARG A 197 -14.90 -41.15 -65.73
N LEU A 198 -15.66 -40.09 -65.95
CA LEU A 198 -16.41 -39.87 -67.20
C LEU A 198 -15.49 -39.42 -68.36
N LYS A 199 -14.43 -38.66 -68.10
CA LYS A 199 -13.37 -38.38 -69.09
C LYS A 199 -12.64 -39.67 -69.46
N ASP A 200 -12.18 -40.46 -68.48
CA ASP A 200 -11.51 -41.75 -68.69
C ASP A 200 -12.38 -42.70 -69.50
N GLN A 201 -13.70 -42.71 -69.26
CA GLN A 201 -14.65 -43.47 -70.07
C GLN A 201 -14.75 -42.94 -71.48
N ARG A 202 -14.91 -41.62 -71.66
CA ARG A 202 -14.98 -41.00 -72.98
C ARG A 202 -13.72 -41.27 -73.81
N GLU A 203 -12.53 -41.16 -73.20
CA GLU A 203 -11.26 -41.40 -73.87
C GLU A 203 -11.10 -42.88 -74.25
N ARG A 204 -11.54 -43.82 -73.40
CA ARG A 204 -11.58 -45.25 -73.75
C ARG A 204 -12.54 -45.51 -74.90
N GLU A 205 -13.77 -44.99 -74.87
CA GLU A 205 -14.73 -45.16 -75.96
C GLU A 205 -14.24 -44.51 -77.28
N ASP A 206 -13.61 -43.33 -77.21
CA ASP A 206 -13.06 -42.65 -78.40
C ASP A 206 -11.80 -43.35 -78.94
N ARG A 207 -11.04 -44.04 -78.07
CA ARG A 207 -9.92 -44.91 -78.46
C ARG A 207 -10.40 -46.20 -79.09
N GLU A 208 -11.41 -46.86 -78.51
CA GLU A 208 -12.07 -48.05 -79.07
C GLU A 208 -12.64 -47.73 -80.47
N ARG A 209 -13.33 -46.59 -80.63
CA ARG A 209 -13.79 -46.09 -81.95
C ARG A 209 -12.63 -45.83 -82.92
N LEU A 210 -11.49 -45.33 -82.45
CA LEU A 210 -10.32 -45.10 -83.29
C LEU A 210 -9.70 -46.43 -83.75
N GLU A 211 -9.60 -47.41 -82.86
CA GLU A 211 -9.13 -48.77 -83.17
C GLU A 211 -10.07 -49.50 -84.14
N GLU A 212 -11.39 -49.35 -84.01
CA GLU A 212 -12.37 -49.79 -85.01
C GLU A 212 -12.15 -49.12 -86.38
N VAL A 213 -11.97 -47.79 -86.40
CA VAL A 213 -11.71 -47.03 -87.64
C VAL A 213 -10.38 -47.44 -88.29
N GLU A 214 -9.33 -47.69 -87.50
CA GLU A 214 -8.05 -48.20 -88.03
C GLU A 214 -8.18 -49.63 -88.55
N SER A 215 -8.97 -50.48 -87.88
CA SER A 215 -9.29 -51.83 -88.34
C SER A 215 -10.03 -51.81 -89.69
N TYR A 216 -11.11 -51.04 -89.82
CA TYR A 216 -11.83 -50.87 -91.09
C TYR A 216 -10.96 -50.23 -92.19
N LYS A 217 -10.08 -49.29 -91.83
CA LYS A 217 -9.13 -48.66 -92.76
C LYS A 217 -8.08 -49.66 -93.26
N LYS A 218 -7.62 -50.58 -92.41
CA LYS A 218 -6.75 -51.70 -92.79
C LYS A 218 -7.50 -52.70 -93.67
N GLU A 219 -8.71 -53.12 -93.29
CA GLU A 219 -9.53 -54.02 -94.10
C GLU A 219 -9.79 -53.43 -95.50
N ASN A 220 -10.11 -52.14 -95.59
CA ASN A 220 -10.26 -51.44 -96.88
C ASN A 220 -8.96 -51.43 -97.70
N LYS A 221 -7.78 -51.31 -97.07
CA LYS A 221 -6.48 -51.42 -97.75
C LYS A 221 -6.25 -52.84 -98.25
N ASP A 222 -6.46 -53.84 -97.41
CA ASP A 222 -6.22 -55.26 -97.74
C ASP A 222 -7.20 -55.74 -98.83
N LEU A 223 -8.47 -55.27 -98.80
CA LEU A 223 -9.44 -55.46 -99.88
C LEU A 223 -9.01 -54.75 -101.18
N LYS A 224 -8.49 -53.52 -101.11
CA LYS A 224 -7.99 -52.78 -102.29
C LYS A 224 -6.76 -53.44 -102.90
N GLU A 225 -5.86 -53.98 -102.10
CA GLU A 225 -4.73 -54.78 -102.56
C GLU A 225 -5.20 -56.08 -103.22
N LYS A 226 -6.18 -56.77 -102.64
CA LYS A 226 -6.81 -57.95 -103.25
C LYS A 226 -7.51 -57.64 -104.58
N VAL A 227 -8.18 -56.48 -104.69
CA VAL A 227 -8.75 -56.00 -105.96
C VAL A 227 -7.66 -55.72 -107.00
N ASN A 228 -6.54 -55.10 -106.61
CA ASN A 228 -5.40 -54.90 -107.51
C ASN A 228 -4.79 -56.24 -107.99
N THR A 229 -4.63 -57.23 -107.10
CA THR A 229 -4.13 -58.57 -107.47
C THR A 229 -5.08 -59.25 -108.46
N LEU A 230 -6.39 -59.26 -108.18
CA LEU A 230 -7.39 -59.81 -109.11
C LEU A 230 -7.43 -59.06 -110.45
N GLN A 231 -7.17 -57.75 -110.46
CA GLN A 231 -7.06 -56.95 -111.68
C GLN A 231 -5.79 -57.31 -112.48
N MET A 232 -4.66 -57.58 -111.81
CA MET A 232 -3.43 -58.08 -112.45
C MET A 232 -3.63 -59.49 -113.02
N GLU A 233 -4.18 -60.42 -112.24
CA GLU A 233 -4.55 -61.77 -112.70
C GLU A 233 -5.49 -61.71 -113.91
N LEU A 234 -6.49 -60.83 -113.89
CA LEU A 234 -7.39 -60.61 -115.03
C LEU A 234 -6.62 -60.15 -116.27
N THR A 235 -5.73 -59.15 -116.16
CA THR A 235 -4.92 -58.70 -117.30
C THR A 235 -3.94 -59.76 -117.82
N GLU A 236 -3.43 -60.63 -116.94
CA GLU A 236 -2.60 -61.78 -117.34
C GLU A 236 -3.45 -62.81 -118.12
N LYS A 237 -4.70 -63.06 -117.72
CA LYS A 237 -5.63 -63.92 -118.47
C LYS A 237 -6.08 -63.28 -119.77
N GLU A 238 -6.24 -61.95 -119.83
CA GLU A 238 -6.50 -61.22 -121.07
C GLU A 238 -5.33 -61.33 -122.05
N SER A 239 -4.08 -61.18 -121.59
CA SER A 239 -2.88 -61.43 -122.40
C SER A 239 -2.83 -62.88 -122.87
N SER A 240 -2.98 -63.85 -121.97
CA SER A 240 -3.00 -65.28 -122.29
C SER A 240 -4.08 -65.63 -123.33
N LEU A 241 -5.23 -64.94 -123.28
CA LEU A 241 -6.33 -65.10 -124.23
C LEU A 241 -6.02 -64.47 -125.60
N ILE A 242 -5.21 -63.42 -125.65
CA ILE A 242 -4.67 -62.86 -126.90
C ILE A 242 -3.66 -63.85 -127.49
N ASP A 243 -2.70 -64.35 -126.71
CA ASP A 243 -1.71 -65.35 -127.16
C ASP A 243 -2.40 -66.62 -127.71
N LEU A 244 -3.45 -67.10 -127.02
CA LEU A 244 -4.29 -68.21 -127.48
C LEU A 244 -5.05 -67.89 -128.77
N LYS A 245 -5.53 -66.66 -128.97
CA LYS A 245 -6.16 -66.22 -130.23
C LYS A 245 -5.15 -66.12 -131.38
N GLU A 246 -3.94 -65.63 -131.13
CA GLU A 246 -2.87 -65.61 -132.14
C GLU A 246 -2.42 -67.02 -132.50
N HIS A 247 -2.24 -67.90 -131.51
CA HIS A 247 -1.90 -69.30 -131.74
C HIS A 247 -3.01 -70.04 -132.52
N ALA A 248 -4.29 -69.81 -132.18
CA ALA A 248 -5.43 -70.34 -132.94
C ALA A 248 -5.48 -69.79 -134.38
N SER A 249 -5.20 -68.51 -134.58
CA SER A 249 -5.15 -67.87 -135.91
C SER A 249 -3.98 -68.39 -136.75
N SER A 250 -2.83 -68.61 -136.13
CA SER A 250 -1.64 -69.23 -136.73
C SER A 250 -1.94 -70.68 -137.15
N LEU A 251 -2.54 -71.47 -136.25
CA LEU A 251 -3.02 -72.84 -136.53
C LEU A 251 -4.00 -72.85 -137.72
N ALA A 252 -4.99 -71.96 -137.75
CA ALA A 252 -5.93 -71.83 -138.85
C ALA A 252 -5.22 -71.51 -140.19
N SER A 253 -4.25 -70.60 -140.18
CA SER A 253 -3.41 -70.32 -141.37
C SER A 253 -2.58 -71.54 -141.81
N SER A 254 -2.13 -72.37 -140.85
CA SER A 254 -1.42 -73.61 -141.12
C SER A 254 -2.33 -74.70 -141.70
N GLY A 255 -3.60 -74.73 -141.27
CA GLY A 255 -4.66 -75.59 -141.82
C GLY A 255 -4.93 -75.25 -143.28
N LEU A 256 -5.21 -73.97 -143.59
CA LEU A 256 -5.41 -73.51 -144.96
C LEU A 256 -4.20 -73.81 -145.88
N LYS A 257 -2.97 -73.68 -145.36
CA LYS A 257 -1.76 -74.10 -146.09
C LYS A 257 -1.72 -75.61 -146.33
N LYS A 258 -2.06 -76.43 -145.34
CA LYS A 258 -2.15 -77.90 -145.49
C LYS A 258 -3.24 -78.30 -146.50
N ASP A 259 -4.44 -77.72 -146.43
CA ASP A 259 -5.55 -78.01 -147.35
C ASP A 259 -5.21 -77.68 -148.80
N SER A 260 -4.56 -76.53 -149.05
CA SER A 260 -4.09 -76.15 -150.39
C SER A 260 -3.07 -77.16 -150.95
N LYS A 261 -2.20 -77.69 -150.09
CA LYS A 261 -1.20 -78.72 -150.44
C LYS A 261 -1.82 -80.11 -150.60
N LEU A 262 -2.86 -80.43 -149.83
CA LEU A 262 -3.61 -81.68 -149.93
C LEU A 262 -4.39 -81.76 -151.24
N LYS A 263 -5.13 -80.70 -151.61
CA LYS A 263 -5.78 -80.58 -152.93
C LYS A 263 -4.79 -80.70 -154.10
N SER A 264 -3.59 -80.14 -153.94
CA SER A 264 -2.52 -80.27 -154.95
C SER A 264 -2.05 -81.73 -155.12
N LEU A 265 -2.05 -82.51 -154.04
CA LEU A 265 -1.69 -83.94 -154.07
C LEU A 265 -2.84 -84.81 -154.57
N GLU A 266 -4.10 -84.49 -154.27
CA GLU A 266 -5.28 -85.19 -154.82
C GLU A 266 -5.30 -85.13 -156.36
N ILE A 267 -5.04 -83.96 -156.94
CA ILE A 267 -4.93 -83.78 -158.40
C ILE A 267 -3.80 -84.64 -158.98
N ALA A 268 -2.64 -84.70 -158.31
CA ALA A 268 -1.51 -85.53 -158.74
C ALA A 268 -1.79 -87.04 -158.63
N ILE A 269 -2.59 -87.47 -157.65
CA ILE A 269 -3.01 -88.87 -157.47
C ILE A 269 -3.97 -89.30 -158.60
N GLU A 270 -4.93 -88.45 -158.97
CA GLU A 270 -5.88 -88.81 -160.03
C GLU A 270 -5.20 -88.89 -161.41
N GLN A 271 -4.22 -88.01 -161.68
CA GLN A 271 -3.36 -88.12 -162.86
C GLN A 271 -2.56 -89.44 -162.90
N LYS A 272 -2.13 -89.97 -161.74
CA LYS A 272 -1.41 -91.24 -161.67
C LYS A 272 -2.29 -92.47 -161.86
N LYS A 273 -3.60 -92.41 -161.56
CA LYS A 273 -4.54 -93.52 -161.91
C LYS A 273 -4.66 -93.74 -163.41
N GLU A 274 -4.73 -92.66 -164.21
CA GLU A 274 -4.87 -92.78 -165.67
C GLU A 274 -3.62 -93.31 -166.39
N GLU A 275 -2.46 -93.28 -165.74
CA GLU A 275 -1.25 -93.98 -166.20
C GLU A 275 -1.31 -95.47 -165.84
N CYS A 276 -1.68 -95.83 -164.61
CA CYS A 276 -1.78 -97.23 -164.17
C CYS A 276 -2.70 -98.07 -165.07
N SER A 277 -3.89 -97.55 -165.42
CA SER A 277 -4.86 -98.27 -166.26
C SER A 277 -4.33 -98.63 -167.66
N LYS A 278 -3.35 -97.89 -168.19
CA LYS A 278 -2.73 -98.14 -169.51
C LYS A 278 -1.58 -99.15 -169.46
N LEU A 279 -0.97 -99.35 -168.28
CA LEU A 279 0.10 -100.34 -168.07
C LEU A 279 -0.47 -101.73 -167.77
N GLU A 280 -1.61 -101.80 -167.09
CA GLU A 280 -2.29 -103.05 -166.73
C GLU A 280 -2.67 -103.90 -167.95
N THR A 281 -2.99 -103.27 -169.09
CA THR A 281 -3.30 -103.99 -170.35
C THR A 281 -2.08 -104.55 -171.08
N GLN A 282 -0.85 -104.17 -170.71
CA GLN A 282 0.38 -104.68 -171.34
C GLN A 282 1.01 -105.87 -170.61
N LEU A 283 0.66 -106.13 -169.33
CA LEU A 283 1.35 -107.12 -168.49
C LEU A 283 0.86 -108.58 -168.65
N GLN A 284 -0.15 -108.83 -169.49
CA GLN A 284 -0.83 -110.14 -169.61
C GLN A 284 -0.08 -111.18 -170.49
N LYS A 285 1.24 -111.02 -170.77
CA LYS A 285 1.91 -111.82 -171.82
C LYS A 285 3.39 -112.25 -171.65
N GLN A 286 4.00 -112.08 -170.48
CA GLN A 286 5.29 -112.71 -170.11
C GLN A 286 5.16 -113.27 -168.68
N ALA A 287 5.34 -114.57 -168.47
CA ALA A 287 6.64 -115.25 -168.31
C ALA A 287 7.37 -114.76 -167.03
N GLU A 288 7.22 -115.44 -165.90
CA GLU A 288 8.11 -116.55 -165.48
C GLU A 288 9.55 -116.11 -165.14
N HIS A 289 9.83 -115.61 -163.93
CA HIS A 289 11.13 -115.80 -163.25
C HIS A 289 11.15 -115.42 -161.74
N LEU A 290 11.41 -116.42 -160.87
CA LEU A 290 12.11 -116.40 -159.57
C LEU A 290 11.86 -115.35 -158.42
N PHE A 291 11.62 -115.94 -157.24
CA PHE A 291 12.25 -115.69 -155.93
C PHE A 291 11.68 -114.63 -154.94
N SER A 292 12.35 -114.51 -153.77
CA SER A 292 11.78 -114.21 -152.46
C SER A 292 12.73 -113.40 -151.53
N GLN A 293 12.27 -113.14 -150.30
CA GLN A 293 13.00 -112.79 -149.07
C GLN A 293 12.97 -111.33 -148.57
N MET A 294 13.63 -111.06 -147.43
CA MET A 294 13.14 -110.20 -146.34
C MET A 294 14.28 -109.59 -145.47
N ASN A 295 14.01 -108.43 -144.85
CA ASN A 295 14.43 -108.03 -143.47
C ASN A 295 15.72 -107.19 -143.20
N ASN A 296 15.63 -106.35 -142.12
CA ASN A 296 16.67 -105.96 -141.12
C ASN A 296 17.49 -104.60 -141.25
N PRO A 297 18.31 -104.12 -140.25
CA PRO A 297 17.92 -102.98 -139.35
C PRO A 297 19.03 -101.99 -138.78
N LYS A 298 18.65 -101.17 -137.75
CA LYS A 298 19.41 -100.66 -136.53
C LYS A 298 20.13 -99.26 -136.47
N ALA A 299 20.35 -98.80 -135.19
CA ALA A 299 21.22 -97.70 -134.62
C ALA A 299 20.53 -96.44 -133.99
N HIS A 300 21.12 -95.53 -133.15
CA HIS A 300 22.03 -95.48 -131.93
C HIS A 300 22.30 -93.96 -131.56
N GLU A 301 22.81 -93.38 -130.43
CA GLU A 301 23.23 -93.72 -129.02
C GLU A 301 23.51 -92.44 -128.12
N VAL A 302 24.00 -92.59 -126.85
CA VAL A 302 24.83 -91.61 -126.03
C VAL A 302 24.11 -90.39 -125.34
N GLU A 303 24.50 -89.67 -124.24
CA GLU A 303 25.79 -89.39 -123.51
C GLU A 303 25.83 -89.37 -121.92
N GLN A 304 26.00 -88.22 -121.21
CA GLN A 304 26.49 -88.01 -119.79
C GLN A 304 25.68 -86.90 -118.99
N GLN A 305 25.96 -86.28 -117.80
CA GLN A 305 26.98 -86.18 -116.68
C GLN A 305 26.27 -85.44 -115.45
N SER A 306 26.73 -84.93 -114.27
CA SER A 306 27.84 -84.90 -113.22
C SER A 306 27.23 -84.21 -111.93
N GLY A 307 27.79 -83.83 -110.74
CA GLY A 307 29.09 -83.90 -109.99
C GLY A 307 29.36 -82.59 -109.14
N SER A 308 30.03 -82.47 -107.96
CA SER A 308 30.44 -83.41 -106.86
C SER A 308 31.13 -82.70 -105.62
N ARG A 309 30.82 -83.09 -104.34
CA ARG A 309 31.57 -82.95 -103.03
C ARG A 309 31.74 -81.61 -102.22
N GLY A 310 31.74 -81.68 -100.86
CA GLY A 310 32.35 -80.70 -99.91
C GLY A 310 31.79 -80.68 -98.45
N ASN A 311 32.63 -80.49 -97.41
CA ASN A 311 32.32 -80.34 -95.94
C ASN A 311 33.65 -80.16 -95.12
N PRO A 312 33.75 -79.98 -93.77
CA PRO A 312 32.82 -79.50 -92.70
C PRO A 312 33.43 -78.43 -91.72
N GLU A 313 32.73 -77.97 -90.66
CA GLU A 313 33.29 -77.12 -89.56
C GLU A 313 32.61 -77.29 -88.17
N TYR A 314 33.34 -77.08 -87.06
CA TYR A 314 32.88 -77.22 -85.66
C TYR A 314 33.34 -76.10 -84.70
N VAL A 315 33.99 -75.05 -85.21
CA VAL A 315 34.81 -74.11 -84.41
C VAL A 315 33.98 -73.07 -83.65
N ASP A 316 32.87 -72.58 -84.21
CA ASP A 316 32.14 -71.44 -83.62
C ASP A 316 31.37 -71.75 -82.34
N ARG A 317 31.11 -73.03 -82.06
CA ARG A 317 30.41 -73.46 -80.83
C ARG A 317 31.26 -73.28 -79.56
N VAL A 318 32.58 -73.12 -79.69
CA VAL A 318 33.47 -72.77 -78.56
C VAL A 318 33.47 -71.27 -78.29
N LYS A 319 33.58 -70.45 -79.35
CA LYS A 319 33.66 -68.98 -79.25
C LYS A 319 32.43 -68.33 -78.60
N LEU A 320 31.24 -68.94 -78.72
CA LEU A 320 30.04 -68.46 -78.00
C LEU A 320 30.18 -68.63 -76.48
N LEU A 321 30.63 -69.80 -76.02
CA LEU A 321 30.74 -70.13 -74.59
C LEU A 321 31.79 -69.26 -73.88
N GLU A 322 32.89 -68.93 -74.56
CA GLU A 322 33.91 -68.00 -74.03
C GLU A 322 33.35 -66.58 -73.83
N LYS A 323 32.49 -66.12 -74.76
CA LYS A 323 31.78 -64.83 -74.67
C LYS A 323 30.80 -64.78 -73.50
N GLU A 324 30.10 -65.89 -73.28
CA GLU A 324 29.07 -66.02 -72.23
C GLU A 324 29.70 -66.05 -70.83
N VAL A 325 30.84 -66.72 -70.66
CA VAL A 325 31.66 -66.66 -69.43
C VAL A 325 32.22 -65.26 -69.17
N ALA A 326 32.64 -64.53 -70.20
CA ALA A 326 33.10 -63.15 -70.06
C ALA A 326 31.97 -62.22 -69.56
N TYR A 327 30.76 -62.35 -70.13
CA TYR A 327 29.59 -61.58 -69.76
C TYR A 327 29.22 -61.75 -68.28
N TYR A 328 29.08 -62.99 -67.78
CA TYR A 328 28.78 -63.23 -66.37
C TYR A 328 29.88 -62.75 -65.41
N LYS A 329 31.14 -62.71 -65.86
CA LYS A 329 32.25 -62.18 -65.06
C LYS A 329 32.23 -60.66 -64.95
N GLU A 330 31.83 -59.95 -66.02
CA GLU A 330 31.61 -58.50 -66.01
C GLU A 330 30.40 -58.13 -65.13
N GLU A 331 29.30 -58.86 -65.26
CA GLU A 331 28.06 -58.59 -64.51
C GLU A 331 28.22 -58.85 -63.00
N SER A 332 28.99 -59.89 -62.64
CA SER A 332 29.42 -60.12 -61.26
C SER A 332 30.23 -58.93 -60.70
N GLY A 333 31.13 -58.35 -61.51
CA GLY A 333 31.88 -57.15 -61.13
C GLY A 333 31.00 -55.93 -60.87
N LYS A 334 29.98 -55.70 -61.72
CA LYS A 334 28.99 -54.61 -61.51
C LYS A 334 28.19 -54.81 -60.22
N ALA A 335 27.70 -56.03 -59.99
CA ALA A 335 26.98 -56.37 -58.77
C ALA A 335 27.86 -56.17 -57.51
N GLN A 336 29.14 -56.58 -57.58
CA GLN A 336 30.10 -56.38 -56.49
C GLN A 336 30.41 -54.89 -56.24
N THR A 337 30.51 -54.08 -57.30
CA THR A 337 30.70 -52.62 -57.19
C THR A 337 29.49 -51.94 -56.52
N GLU A 338 28.26 -52.37 -56.84
CA GLU A 338 27.05 -51.85 -56.21
C GLU A 338 26.95 -52.27 -54.72
N VAL A 339 27.41 -53.47 -54.36
CA VAL A 339 27.52 -53.89 -52.94
C VAL A 339 28.50 -53.00 -52.18
N GLU A 340 29.66 -52.66 -52.75
CA GLU A 340 30.60 -51.72 -52.12
C GLU A 340 29.98 -50.32 -51.95
N ARG A 341 29.26 -49.82 -52.98
CA ARG A 341 28.54 -48.53 -52.92
C ARG A 341 27.45 -48.50 -51.84
N LEU A 342 26.73 -49.60 -51.65
CA LEU A 342 25.71 -49.73 -50.60
C LEU A 342 26.33 -49.83 -49.19
N LEU A 343 27.52 -50.42 -49.06
CA LEU A 343 28.27 -50.44 -47.81
C LEU A 343 28.83 -49.07 -47.43
N ASP A 344 29.22 -48.24 -48.40
CA ASP A 344 29.60 -46.83 -48.13
C ASP A 344 28.41 -45.99 -47.67
N ILE A 345 27.24 -46.12 -48.32
CA ILE A 345 26.01 -45.44 -47.87
C ILE A 345 25.62 -45.88 -46.45
N LEU A 346 25.80 -47.15 -46.09
CA LEU A 346 25.59 -47.63 -44.71
C LEU A 346 26.56 -46.95 -43.73
N ARG A 347 27.84 -46.79 -44.08
CA ARG A 347 28.82 -46.04 -43.26
C ARG A 347 28.48 -44.56 -43.12
N GLU A 348 28.02 -43.91 -44.18
CA GLU A 348 27.56 -42.51 -44.14
C GLU A 348 26.33 -42.36 -43.23
N VAL A 349 25.34 -43.25 -43.33
CA VAL A 349 24.14 -43.23 -42.47
C VAL A 349 24.48 -43.54 -41.01
N GLU A 350 25.37 -44.49 -40.73
CA GLU A 350 25.83 -44.75 -39.36
C GLU A 350 26.61 -43.58 -38.77
N THR A 351 27.47 -42.91 -39.55
CA THR A 351 28.23 -41.75 -39.06
C THR A 351 27.34 -40.51 -38.87
N GLU A 352 26.42 -40.23 -39.79
CA GLU A 352 25.45 -39.13 -39.65
C GLU A 352 24.50 -39.36 -38.45
N LYS A 353 24.08 -40.60 -38.21
CA LYS A 353 23.36 -40.98 -36.99
C LYS A 353 24.18 -40.70 -35.73
N ASN A 354 25.42 -41.18 -35.68
CA ASN A 354 26.29 -40.97 -34.51
C ASN A 354 26.54 -39.48 -34.21
N ASP A 355 26.61 -38.62 -35.23
CA ASP A 355 26.74 -37.17 -35.03
C ASP A 355 25.43 -36.49 -34.62
N LYS A 356 24.27 -36.99 -35.07
CA LYS A 356 22.95 -36.57 -34.55
C LYS A 356 22.80 -36.96 -33.07
N ASP A 357 23.18 -38.18 -32.69
CA ASP A 357 23.14 -38.65 -31.30
C ASP A 357 24.09 -37.84 -30.39
N LYS A 358 25.31 -37.49 -30.85
CA LYS A 358 26.20 -36.55 -30.15
C LYS A 358 25.56 -35.18 -29.92
N LYS A 359 24.83 -34.67 -30.92
CA LYS A 359 24.21 -33.34 -30.89
C LYS A 359 22.97 -33.30 -30.00
N ILE A 360 22.20 -34.39 -29.93
CA ILE A 360 21.14 -34.58 -28.94
C ILE A 360 21.75 -34.54 -27.53
N ALA A 361 22.79 -35.33 -27.27
CA ALA A 361 23.48 -35.34 -25.98
C ALA A 361 24.14 -33.99 -25.60
N GLU A 362 24.41 -33.11 -26.58
CA GLU A 362 24.91 -31.75 -26.34
C GLU A 362 23.80 -30.77 -25.98
N LEU A 363 22.65 -30.84 -26.65
CA LEU A 363 21.45 -30.06 -26.33
C LEU A 363 20.88 -30.46 -24.95
N GLU A 364 20.88 -31.75 -24.62
CA GLU A 364 20.48 -32.25 -23.29
C GLU A 364 21.41 -31.75 -22.17
N ARG A 365 22.70 -31.51 -22.46
CA ARG A 365 23.63 -30.88 -21.50
C ARG A 365 23.38 -29.38 -21.32
N GLN A 366 22.85 -28.68 -22.32
CA GLN A 366 22.51 -27.26 -22.23
C GLN A 366 21.12 -27.02 -21.63
N GLY A 367 20.22 -28.02 -21.67
CA GLY A 367 18.83 -27.92 -21.24
C GLY A 367 18.55 -27.91 -19.73
N GLY A 368 19.54 -28.09 -18.83
CA GLY A 368 19.24 -28.07 -17.41
C GLY A 368 20.39 -28.18 -16.40
N LYS A 369 20.78 -27.03 -15.82
CA LYS A 369 20.79 -26.80 -14.36
C LYS A 369 21.16 -25.36 -13.98
N ASP A 370 20.47 -24.87 -12.95
CA ASP A 370 20.67 -23.54 -12.36
C ASP A 370 21.69 -23.55 -11.20
N GLN A 371 22.26 -22.37 -10.92
CA GLN A 371 23.08 -21.97 -9.75
C GLN A 371 24.40 -22.72 -9.41
N ALA A 372 25.52 -21.98 -9.35
CA ALA A 372 26.35 -21.83 -8.11
C ALA A 372 27.54 -20.82 -8.20
N LYS A 373 27.43 -19.72 -7.44
CA LYS A 373 28.45 -19.00 -6.62
C LYS A 373 29.93 -18.78 -7.10
N LYS A 374 30.34 -17.50 -6.97
CA LYS A 374 31.71 -16.90 -6.89
C LYS A 374 32.58 -16.95 -8.17
N GLY A 375 33.34 -15.91 -8.53
CA GLY A 375 33.41 -14.52 -8.02
C GLY A 375 34.84 -13.93 -8.03
N SER A 376 34.98 -12.60 -8.13
CA SER A 376 36.21 -11.86 -7.77
C SER A 376 35.91 -10.38 -7.49
N ASN A 377 36.86 -9.65 -6.92
CA ASN A 377 36.70 -8.28 -6.40
C ASN A 377 37.94 -7.42 -6.69
N ILE A 378 37.75 -6.30 -7.41
CA ILE A 378 38.68 -5.17 -7.46
C ILE A 378 37.88 -3.87 -7.28
N LYS A 379 38.46 -2.90 -6.57
CA LYS A 379 37.86 -1.63 -6.14
C LYS A 379 38.67 -0.46 -6.73
N LEU A 380 38.12 0.77 -6.62
CA LEU A 380 38.60 2.07 -7.18
C LEU A 380 38.07 2.30 -8.61
N GLY A 381 37.59 3.48 -9.00
CA GLY A 381 37.38 4.73 -8.25
C GLY A 381 36.34 5.63 -8.95
N PRO A 382 35.90 6.74 -8.33
CA PRO A 382 34.80 7.57 -8.84
C PRO A 382 35.26 8.67 -9.80
N GLN A 383 34.37 9.14 -10.69
CA GLN A 383 34.02 10.56 -10.92
C GLN A 383 32.91 10.64 -12.01
N GLY A 384 32.15 11.74 -12.07
CA GLY A 384 31.11 11.97 -13.08
C GLY A 384 31.32 13.24 -13.92
N ASP A 385 30.23 13.64 -14.60
CA ASP A 385 29.99 14.85 -15.40
C ASP A 385 30.38 14.91 -16.90
N LYS A 386 29.37 14.60 -17.72
CA LYS A 386 28.79 15.44 -18.80
C LYS A 386 29.72 16.30 -19.69
N LYS A 387 29.80 15.95 -20.99
CA LYS A 387 29.35 16.73 -22.20
C LYS A 387 30.11 16.31 -23.49
N GLY A 388 29.49 16.48 -24.67
CA GLY A 388 30.26 16.85 -25.88
C GLY A 388 30.09 16.05 -27.20
N MET A 389 28.89 16.08 -27.80
CA MET A 389 28.58 16.16 -29.26
C MET A 389 29.50 15.54 -30.35
N GLY A 390 28.89 14.73 -31.25
CA GLY A 390 29.39 14.34 -32.59
C GLY A 390 28.86 12.95 -32.99
N GLN A 391 27.73 12.79 -33.71
CA GLN A 391 27.54 12.95 -35.17
C GLN A 391 28.58 12.19 -36.02
N ASP A 392 28.23 11.34 -37.01
CA ASP A 392 26.96 10.75 -37.51
C ASP A 392 27.34 9.69 -38.61
N PRO A 393 26.46 9.10 -39.45
CA PRO A 393 25.23 8.31 -39.25
C PRO A 393 25.37 6.83 -39.71
N ARG A 394 24.24 6.08 -39.66
CA ARG A 394 23.98 4.75 -40.30
C ARG A 394 24.59 3.57 -39.51
N LYS A 395 23.92 2.43 -39.31
CA LYS A 395 22.75 1.82 -40.00
C LYS A 395 21.97 0.93 -38.99
N ASP A 396 20.72 0.56 -39.32
CA ASP A 396 19.78 -0.28 -38.52
C ASP A 396 19.40 0.24 -37.12
N SER A 397 18.16 0.71 -36.96
CA SER A 397 17.63 1.19 -35.66
C SER A 397 16.12 1.03 -35.51
N THR A 398 15.51 0.02 -36.16
CA THR A 398 14.06 -0.28 -36.05
C THR A 398 13.72 -1.31 -34.97
N MET A 399 14.68 -2.18 -34.58
CA MET A 399 14.50 -3.11 -33.47
C MET A 399 14.88 -2.50 -32.11
N ASP A 400 15.91 -1.65 -32.07
CA ASP A 400 16.42 -1.05 -30.83
C ASP A 400 15.38 -0.16 -30.12
N SER A 401 14.61 0.63 -30.87
CA SER A 401 13.59 1.54 -30.32
C SER A 401 12.57 0.85 -29.38
N SER A 402 12.16 -0.39 -29.69
CA SER A 402 11.25 -1.18 -28.84
C SER A 402 11.89 -1.63 -27.52
N HIS A 403 13.21 -1.87 -27.52
CA HIS A 403 13.98 -2.15 -26.31
C HIS A 403 14.30 -0.87 -25.53
N HIS A 404 14.57 0.24 -26.21
CA HIS A 404 14.81 1.54 -25.61
C HIS A 404 13.58 2.07 -24.85
N ILE A 405 12.39 2.03 -25.47
CA ILE A 405 11.13 2.42 -24.82
C ILE A 405 10.86 1.55 -23.59
N LYS A 406 11.05 0.22 -23.68
CA LYS A 406 10.91 -0.68 -22.51
C LYS A 406 11.91 -0.36 -21.41
N LEU A 407 13.15 0.00 -21.75
CA LEU A 407 14.16 0.41 -20.77
C LEU A 407 13.79 1.73 -20.10
N GLU A 408 13.26 2.69 -20.85
CA GLU A 408 12.75 3.97 -20.33
C GLU A 408 11.52 3.78 -19.43
N GLU A 409 10.57 2.91 -19.80
CA GLU A 409 9.46 2.51 -18.94
C GLU A 409 9.93 1.83 -17.64
N LEU A 410 10.94 0.96 -17.73
CA LEU A 410 11.53 0.29 -16.57
C LEU A 410 12.24 1.29 -15.64
N MET A 411 13.00 2.24 -16.20
CA MET A 411 13.64 3.32 -15.45
C MET A 411 12.63 4.26 -14.79
N ASN A 412 11.56 4.64 -15.49
CA ASN A 412 10.47 5.43 -14.92
C ASN A 412 9.74 4.67 -13.79
N THR A 413 9.59 3.35 -13.91
CA THR A 413 9.00 2.50 -12.86
C THR A 413 9.93 2.35 -11.65
N LEU A 414 11.23 2.23 -11.88
CA LEU A 414 12.27 2.21 -10.84
C LEU A 414 12.31 3.54 -10.06
N GLU A 415 12.24 4.68 -10.76
CA GLU A 415 12.30 5.99 -10.13
C GLU A 415 10.97 6.32 -9.39
N ARG A 416 9.80 5.86 -9.88
CA ARG A 416 8.54 5.92 -9.11
C ARG A 416 8.62 5.09 -7.83
N THR A 417 9.03 3.81 -7.91
CA THR A 417 9.14 2.94 -6.73
C THR A 417 10.19 3.44 -5.73
N ARG A 418 11.25 4.11 -6.19
CA ARG A 418 12.19 4.84 -5.33
C ARG A 418 11.54 6.02 -4.59
N GLN A 419 10.75 6.83 -5.30
CA GLN A 419 10.02 7.96 -4.70
C GLN A 419 8.95 7.48 -3.70
N GLU A 420 8.25 6.39 -4.00
CA GLU A 420 7.31 5.73 -3.07
C GLU A 420 8.02 5.16 -1.83
N LEU A 421 9.22 4.59 -1.99
CA LEU A 421 10.05 4.11 -0.90
C LEU A 421 10.51 5.26 0.00
N ASP A 422 10.99 6.37 -0.57
CA ASP A 422 11.45 7.53 0.20
C ASP A 422 10.28 8.26 0.89
N ALA A 423 9.12 8.39 0.24
CA ALA A 423 7.89 8.85 0.89
C ALA A 423 7.44 7.90 2.03
N THR A 424 7.70 6.60 1.90
CA THR A 424 7.42 5.62 2.96
C THR A 424 8.39 5.75 4.14
N LYS A 425 9.69 5.97 3.90
CA LYS A 425 10.65 6.33 4.96
C LYS A 425 10.25 7.60 5.69
N GLN A 426 9.80 8.63 4.98
CA GLN A 426 9.38 9.90 5.58
C GLN A 426 8.12 9.73 6.45
N ARG A 427 7.12 8.95 5.99
CA ARG A 427 5.96 8.55 6.81
C ARG A 427 6.36 7.74 8.05
N LEU A 428 7.29 6.79 7.92
CA LEU A 428 7.78 5.98 9.03
C LEU A 428 8.49 6.86 10.08
N SER A 429 9.38 7.76 9.64
CA SER A 429 10.08 8.70 10.51
C SER A 429 9.13 9.63 11.26
N SER A 430 8.09 10.16 10.58
CA SER A 430 7.05 10.97 11.21
C SER A 430 6.22 10.18 12.23
N THR A 431 5.91 8.92 11.93
CA THR A 431 5.19 8.03 12.86
C THR A 431 6.04 7.69 14.09
N GLN A 432 7.32 7.43 13.90
CA GLN A 432 8.28 7.11 14.96
C GLN A 432 8.56 8.32 15.87
N GLN A 433 8.68 9.53 15.29
CA GLN A 433 8.76 10.77 16.08
C GLN A 433 7.48 10.97 16.91
N SER A 434 6.29 10.83 16.29
CA SER A 434 5.03 11.00 17.02
C SER A 434 4.89 9.97 18.16
N LEU A 435 5.33 8.72 17.96
CA LEU A 435 5.36 7.70 19.02
C LEU A 435 6.27 8.14 20.19
N GLN A 436 7.50 8.60 19.89
CA GLN A 436 8.44 9.12 20.89
C GLN A 436 7.89 10.32 21.67
N GLU A 437 7.15 11.22 20.99
CA GLU A 437 6.43 12.33 21.63
C GLU A 437 5.32 11.84 22.57
N ARG A 438 4.57 10.78 22.19
CA ARG A 438 3.56 10.17 23.06
C ARG A 438 4.19 9.47 24.27
N ASP A 439 5.29 8.76 24.09
CA ASP A 439 5.99 8.05 25.18
C ASP A 439 6.62 9.02 26.17
N SER A 440 7.19 10.13 25.69
CA SER A 440 7.62 11.26 26.54
C SER A 440 6.44 11.84 27.32
N HIS A 441 5.31 12.12 26.66
CA HIS A 441 4.12 12.65 27.32
C HIS A 441 3.53 11.68 28.38
N LEU A 442 3.49 10.38 28.09
CA LEU A 442 3.08 9.35 29.05
C LEU A 442 4.03 9.26 30.26
N THR A 443 5.34 9.42 30.03
CA THR A 443 6.35 9.46 31.11
C THR A 443 6.15 10.68 32.00
N ASN A 444 5.94 11.87 31.40
CA ASN A 444 5.66 13.09 32.13
C ASN A 444 4.35 12.98 32.93
N MET A 445 3.29 12.40 32.37
CA MET A 445 2.03 12.14 33.10
C MET A 445 2.19 11.15 34.26
N ARG A 446 3.07 10.14 34.13
CA ARG A 446 3.41 9.24 35.26
C ARG A 446 4.16 9.98 36.37
N GLN A 447 5.13 10.81 36.03
CA GLN A 447 5.88 11.64 36.99
C GLN A 447 4.98 12.64 37.72
N GLU A 448 4.14 13.39 36.99
CA GLU A 448 3.24 14.37 37.62
C GLU A 448 2.18 13.69 38.50
N ARG A 449 1.66 12.52 38.09
CA ARG A 449 0.77 11.71 38.95
C ARG A 449 1.47 11.21 40.22
N ARG A 450 2.76 10.84 40.16
CA ARG A 450 3.55 10.49 41.36
C ARG A 450 3.72 11.68 42.29
N LYS A 451 4.07 12.85 41.75
CA LYS A 451 4.24 14.11 42.50
C LYS A 451 2.94 14.53 43.20
N GLN A 452 1.80 14.45 42.51
CA GLN A 452 0.48 14.71 43.10
C GLN A 452 0.13 13.72 44.23
N LEU A 453 0.51 12.43 44.10
CA LEU A 453 0.33 11.46 45.18
C LEU A 453 1.20 11.80 46.39
N GLU A 454 2.46 12.21 46.21
CA GLU A 454 3.29 12.65 47.33
C GLU A 454 2.73 13.91 48.01
N GLU A 455 2.33 14.92 47.24
CA GLU A 455 1.72 16.16 47.78
C GLU A 455 0.44 15.86 48.58
N ILE A 456 -0.42 14.95 48.10
CA ILE A 456 -1.60 14.49 48.85
C ILE A 456 -1.22 13.75 50.13
N LEU A 457 -0.18 12.91 50.11
CA LEU A 457 0.27 12.19 51.31
C LEU A 457 0.91 13.14 52.34
N GLU A 458 1.61 14.19 51.90
CA GLU A 458 2.20 15.22 52.74
C GLU A 458 1.14 16.17 53.32
N MET A 459 0.19 16.67 52.52
CA MET A 459 -0.95 17.44 53.03
C MET A 459 -1.74 16.67 54.09
N LYS A 460 -1.96 15.36 53.88
CA LYS A 460 -2.61 14.50 54.87
C LYS A 460 -1.75 14.27 56.13
N GLN A 461 -0.42 14.25 56.00
CA GLN A 461 0.50 14.19 57.14
C GLN A 461 0.45 15.48 57.97
N GLN A 462 0.46 16.65 57.31
CA GLN A 462 0.33 17.97 57.94
C GLN A 462 -1.03 18.16 58.62
N ALA A 463 -2.13 17.74 57.97
CA ALA A 463 -3.47 17.80 58.55
C ALA A 463 -3.62 16.93 59.81
N LEU A 464 -3.03 15.72 59.81
CA LEU A 464 -3.00 14.86 61.01
C LEU A 464 -2.16 15.46 62.14
N LEU A 465 -1.01 16.08 61.83
CA LEU A 465 -0.20 16.80 62.82
C LEU A 465 -0.94 18.01 63.42
N ALA A 466 -1.63 18.80 62.59
CA ALA A 466 -2.44 19.93 63.04
C ALA A 466 -3.59 19.47 63.95
N ALA A 467 -4.31 18.41 63.56
CA ALA A 467 -5.39 17.84 64.38
C ALA A 467 -4.88 17.28 65.73
N ILE A 468 -3.70 16.64 65.76
CA ILE A 468 -3.07 16.20 67.02
C ILE A 468 -2.75 17.41 67.91
N SER A 469 -2.11 18.45 67.34
CA SER A 469 -1.79 19.68 68.07
C SER A 469 -3.04 20.40 68.60
N GLU A 470 -4.16 20.35 67.88
CA GLU A 470 -5.44 20.89 68.32
C GLU A 470 -6.01 20.08 69.50
N LYS A 471 -5.92 18.74 69.48
CA LYS A 471 -6.35 17.90 70.61
C LYS A 471 -5.45 18.11 71.83
N ASP A 472 -4.14 18.18 71.66
CA ASP A 472 -3.20 18.45 72.77
C ASP A 472 -3.42 19.86 73.37
N ALA A 473 -3.71 20.87 72.56
CA ALA A 473 -4.08 22.21 73.05
C ALA A 473 -5.42 22.22 73.80
N ASN A 474 -6.44 21.52 73.30
CA ASN A 474 -7.74 21.36 73.99
C ASN A 474 -7.61 20.58 75.31
N ILE A 475 -6.75 19.56 75.36
CA ILE A 475 -6.41 18.83 76.59
C ILE A 475 -5.78 19.80 77.60
N ALA A 476 -4.75 20.56 77.21
CA ALA A 476 -4.08 21.51 78.09
C ALA A 476 -5.03 22.59 78.62
N LEU A 477 -5.91 23.15 77.77
CA LEU A 477 -6.89 24.15 78.17
C LEU A 477 -7.91 23.58 79.18
N LEU A 478 -8.38 22.36 78.99
CA LEU A 478 -9.28 21.69 79.94
C LEU A 478 -8.56 21.31 81.24
N GLU A 479 -7.32 20.84 81.19
CA GLU A 479 -6.54 20.51 82.39
C GLU A 479 -6.20 21.76 83.22
N LEU A 480 -5.96 22.91 82.58
CA LEU A 480 -5.75 24.20 83.26
C LEU A 480 -7.04 24.84 83.81
N SER A 481 -8.23 24.44 83.32
CA SER A 481 -9.53 25.00 83.75
C SER A 481 -10.40 24.03 84.58
N ALA A 482 -9.98 22.77 84.75
CA ALA A 482 -10.73 21.72 85.44
C ALA A 482 -10.78 21.92 86.97
N SER A 483 -11.88 22.46 87.48
CA SER A 483 -12.15 22.55 88.92
C SER A 483 -12.57 21.20 89.54
N ASN A 484 -11.76 20.15 89.41
CA ASN A 484 -12.01 18.77 89.89
C ASN A 484 -13.38 18.14 89.52
N LYS A 485 -14.02 18.63 88.45
CA LYS A 485 -15.33 18.11 87.99
C LYS A 485 -15.14 16.83 87.19
N LYS A 486 -15.79 15.74 87.64
CA LYS A 486 -15.76 14.40 87.01
C LYS A 486 -16.03 14.45 85.50
N LYS A 487 -17.02 15.24 85.06
CA LYS A 487 -17.35 15.43 83.63
C LYS A 487 -16.18 15.97 82.80
N THR A 488 -15.43 16.93 83.33
CA THR A 488 -14.25 17.51 82.65
C THR A 488 -13.09 16.50 82.58
N GLN A 489 -12.93 15.65 83.60
CA GLN A 489 -11.96 14.54 83.56
C GLN A 489 -12.37 13.47 82.53
N GLU A 490 -13.66 13.16 82.40
CA GLU A 490 -14.20 12.25 81.37
C GLU A 490 -13.98 12.82 79.96
N GLU A 491 -14.16 14.13 79.76
CA GLU A 491 -13.89 14.85 78.50
C GLU A 491 -12.39 14.83 78.14
N VAL A 492 -11.49 15.11 79.09
CA VAL A 492 -10.02 14.99 78.89
C VAL A 492 -9.61 13.55 78.55
N LEU A 493 -10.21 12.54 79.19
CA LEU A 493 -9.97 11.13 78.87
C LEU A 493 -10.57 10.72 77.50
N ALA A 494 -11.60 11.40 77.00
CA ALA A 494 -12.09 11.20 75.64
C ALA A 494 -11.12 11.79 74.61
N LEU A 495 -10.69 13.03 74.81
CA LEU A 495 -9.73 13.72 73.92
C LEU A 495 -8.39 13.00 73.83
N LYS A 496 -7.86 12.49 74.96
CA LYS A 496 -6.61 11.69 74.96
C LYS A 496 -6.72 10.44 74.08
N ARG A 497 -7.83 9.69 74.18
CA ARG A 497 -8.09 8.53 73.29
C ARG A 497 -8.26 8.93 71.82
N GLU A 498 -8.79 10.12 71.54
CA GLU A 498 -8.94 10.63 70.18
C GLU A 498 -7.57 11.04 69.58
N ARG A 499 -6.76 11.78 70.35
CA ARG A 499 -5.37 12.14 70.06
C ARG A 499 -4.53 10.90 69.76
N ASP A 500 -4.66 9.84 70.58
CA ASP A 500 -3.95 8.58 70.37
C ASP A 500 -4.37 7.86 69.08
N ARG A 501 -5.65 7.93 68.67
CA ARG A 501 -6.11 7.42 67.37
C ARG A 501 -5.52 8.20 66.20
N LEU A 502 -5.49 9.53 66.29
CA LEU A 502 -4.87 10.39 65.27
C LEU A 502 -3.37 10.11 65.15
N MET A 503 -2.68 9.88 66.27
CA MET A 503 -1.27 9.49 66.29
C MET A 503 -1.01 8.12 65.62
N HIS A 504 -1.92 7.14 65.80
CA HIS A 504 -1.85 5.87 65.07
C HIS A 504 -2.09 6.07 63.56
N GLN A 505 -3.04 6.92 63.16
CA GLN A 505 -3.26 7.27 61.75
C GLN A 505 -2.04 7.99 61.15
N LEU A 506 -1.40 8.90 61.89
CA LEU A 506 -0.16 9.56 61.47
C LEU A 506 0.99 8.56 61.25
N LYS A 507 1.12 7.55 62.11
CA LYS A 507 2.12 6.48 61.95
C LYS A 507 1.85 5.64 60.69
N GLN A 508 0.60 5.23 60.46
CA GLN A 508 0.20 4.52 59.24
C GLN A 508 0.40 5.37 57.98
N GLN A 509 0.09 6.67 58.05
CA GLN A 509 0.27 7.63 56.96
C GLN A 509 1.75 7.81 56.61
N THR A 510 2.62 7.92 57.62
CA THR A 510 4.08 8.03 57.46
C THR A 510 4.65 6.76 56.84
N GLN A 511 4.24 5.58 57.31
CA GLN A 511 4.61 4.30 56.70
C GLN A 511 4.13 4.18 55.24
N SER A 512 2.94 4.71 54.93
CA SER A 512 2.39 4.72 53.56
C SER A 512 3.19 5.65 52.63
N ARG A 513 3.65 6.81 53.11
CA ARG A 513 4.55 7.71 52.37
C ARG A 513 5.91 7.06 52.14
N MET A 514 6.50 6.45 53.17
CA MET A 514 7.77 5.71 53.03
C MET A 514 7.65 4.56 52.02
N LYS A 515 6.52 3.85 51.99
CA LYS A 515 6.30 2.81 50.98
C LYS A 515 6.22 3.39 49.56
N LEU A 516 5.47 4.48 49.34
CA LEU A 516 5.43 5.13 48.02
C LEU A 516 6.83 5.54 47.53
N ILE A 517 7.69 6.03 48.43
CA ILE A 517 9.08 6.41 48.13
C ILE A 517 9.94 5.17 47.80
N ALA A 518 9.72 4.03 48.46
CA ALA A 518 10.40 2.77 48.12
C ALA A 518 9.91 2.19 46.79
N ASP A 519 8.58 2.12 46.58
CA ASP A 519 7.95 1.64 45.35
C ASP A 519 8.40 2.48 44.11
N ASN A 520 8.77 3.77 44.31
CA ASN A 520 9.33 4.62 43.24
C ASN A 520 10.73 4.18 42.75
N TYR A 521 11.57 3.58 43.59
CA TYR A 521 12.95 3.19 43.20
C TYR A 521 12.99 1.95 42.30
N GLU A 522 12.01 1.04 42.41
CA GLU A 522 11.92 -0.13 41.52
C GLU A 522 11.38 0.23 40.12
N ASP A 523 10.45 1.19 40.01
CA ASP A 523 9.88 1.63 38.72
C ASP A 523 10.94 2.33 37.83
N GLU A 524 11.94 3.00 38.42
CA GLU A 524 13.03 3.65 37.66
C GLU A 524 14.06 2.67 37.09
N HIS A 525 14.12 1.43 37.61
CA HIS A 525 15.00 0.38 37.08
C HIS A 525 14.43 -0.36 35.85
N TYR A 526 13.15 -0.16 35.51
CA TYR A 526 12.57 -0.67 34.26
C TYR A 526 12.94 0.22 33.06
N HIS A 527 14.21 0.13 32.65
CA HIS A 527 14.66 0.65 31.35
C HIS A 527 13.82 0.06 30.20
N PRO A 528 13.33 0.88 29.25
CA PRO A 528 12.77 0.35 28.01
C PRO A 528 13.84 -0.43 27.24
N HIS A 529 13.56 -1.70 26.92
CA HIS A 529 14.40 -2.46 26.00
C HIS A 529 14.40 -1.75 24.63
N GLY A 530 15.54 -1.17 24.26
CA GLY A 530 15.72 -0.55 22.95
C GLY A 530 15.54 -1.56 21.81
N PRO A 531 15.22 -1.11 20.57
CA PRO A 531 14.98 -2.02 19.45
C PRO A 531 16.18 -2.94 19.20
N HIS A 532 15.95 -4.26 19.23
CA HIS A 532 17.00 -5.25 19.00
C HIS A 532 17.62 -5.07 17.61
N HIS A 533 18.88 -4.61 17.59
CA HIS A 533 19.69 -4.60 16.38
C HIS A 533 20.15 -6.04 16.07
N PRO A 534 19.98 -6.57 14.85
CA PRO A 534 20.35 -7.93 14.52
C PRO A 534 21.88 -8.07 14.37
N GLN A 535 22.57 -8.31 15.48
CA GLN A 535 24.01 -8.56 15.49
C GLN A 535 24.33 -9.94 14.88
N PRO A 536 25.35 -10.07 14.00
CA PRO A 536 25.63 -11.35 13.33
C PRO A 536 26.14 -12.43 14.30
N GLN A 537 25.56 -13.62 14.26
CA GLN A 537 26.13 -14.80 14.90
C GLN A 537 27.35 -15.34 14.13
N PRO A 538 28.37 -15.89 14.82
CA PRO A 538 29.47 -16.59 14.16
C PRO A 538 29.00 -17.92 13.54
N PRO A 539 29.63 -18.39 12.46
CA PRO A 539 29.21 -19.60 11.76
C PRO A 539 29.61 -20.88 12.52
N HIS A 540 28.63 -21.74 12.82
CA HIS A 540 28.90 -23.14 13.17
C HIS A 540 29.30 -23.97 11.93
N PRO A 541 30.13 -25.02 12.10
CA PRO A 541 30.71 -25.77 10.98
C PRO A 541 29.74 -26.71 10.27
N GLN A 542 30.15 -27.12 9.07
CA GLN A 542 29.40 -27.94 8.11
C GLN A 542 29.47 -29.45 8.46
N PRO A 543 28.40 -30.25 8.24
CA PRO A 543 28.36 -31.66 8.62
C PRO A 543 29.05 -32.61 7.63
N GLN A 544 29.57 -33.73 8.15
CA GLN A 544 29.98 -34.94 7.42
C GLN A 544 29.52 -36.21 8.17
N PRO A 545 29.53 -37.41 7.54
CA PRO A 545 28.48 -38.42 7.75
C PRO A 545 28.68 -39.43 8.90
N GLN A 546 27.62 -40.20 9.17
CA GLN A 546 27.54 -41.30 10.14
C GLN A 546 28.55 -42.44 9.87
N PRO A 547 28.80 -43.31 10.86
CA PRO A 547 28.12 -44.62 10.80
C PRO A 547 27.64 -45.24 12.14
N GLN A 548 26.71 -46.19 11.99
CA GLN A 548 26.39 -47.36 12.86
C GLN A 548 25.55 -47.23 14.16
N TYR A 549 24.74 -48.29 14.34
CA TYR A 549 23.81 -48.67 15.41
C TYR A 549 24.55 -49.54 16.49
N PRO A 550 23.99 -49.91 17.69
CA PRO A 550 22.56 -50.15 18.00
C PRO A 550 22.03 -49.71 19.41
N HIS A 551 20.78 -50.13 19.69
CA HIS A 551 19.98 -50.04 20.94
C HIS A 551 20.59 -50.85 22.14
N PRO A 552 20.05 -50.85 23.41
CA PRO A 552 18.71 -50.41 23.85
C PRO A 552 18.49 -49.77 25.26
N ALA A 553 17.29 -49.19 25.44
CA ALA A 553 16.37 -49.23 26.61
C ALA A 553 16.64 -48.61 28.01
N HIS A 554 15.49 -48.24 28.62
CA HIS A 554 15.13 -48.15 30.06
C HIS A 554 15.49 -46.96 30.98
N ALA A 555 14.40 -46.43 31.58
CA ALA A 555 14.17 -46.17 33.02
C ALA A 555 14.49 -44.81 33.70
N GLN A 556 13.40 -44.22 34.23
CA GLN A 556 13.24 -43.52 35.53
C GLN A 556 13.96 -42.17 35.79
N GLN A 557 13.30 -41.31 36.60
CA GLN A 557 13.88 -40.09 37.19
C GLN A 557 13.71 -40.07 38.73
N PRO A 558 14.65 -39.47 39.49
CA PRO A 558 14.68 -39.44 40.96
C PRO A 558 13.91 -38.25 41.60
N PRO A 559 13.79 -38.16 42.95
CA PRO A 559 12.72 -37.41 43.62
C PRO A 559 13.10 -36.10 44.36
N TYR A 560 12.09 -35.49 45.01
CA TYR A 560 12.08 -34.29 45.90
C TYR A 560 13.03 -34.32 47.11
N PRO A 561 13.18 -33.17 47.81
CA PRO A 561 12.68 -33.15 49.20
C PRO A 561 11.98 -31.85 49.72
N HIS A 562 10.82 -32.05 50.38
CA HIS A 562 10.32 -31.50 51.66
C HIS A 562 10.34 -30.01 52.09
N ALA A 563 9.13 -29.44 52.25
CA ALA A 563 8.44 -29.10 53.54
C ALA A 563 9.00 -27.96 54.48
N PRO A 564 8.24 -27.39 55.46
CA PRO A 564 6.95 -27.84 56.03
C PRO A 564 5.81 -26.78 56.25
N HIS A 565 4.65 -27.29 56.70
CA HIS A 565 3.44 -26.56 57.16
C HIS A 565 3.31 -26.54 58.70
N PRO A 566 2.51 -25.63 59.27
CA PRO A 566 1.19 -26.00 59.88
C PRO A 566 0.07 -24.95 59.58
N GLN A 567 -1.25 -25.11 59.85
CA GLN A 567 -2.11 -26.22 60.30
C GLN A 567 -3.62 -25.93 60.03
N HIS A 568 -4.46 -26.99 59.92
CA HIS A 568 -5.91 -27.10 60.22
C HIS A 568 -6.97 -26.12 59.62
N THR A 569 -8.08 -26.55 58.98
CA THR A 569 -8.53 -27.89 58.47
C THR A 569 -9.52 -27.70 57.26
N GLN A 570 -10.66 -28.37 56.93
CA GLN A 570 -11.52 -29.39 57.58
C GLN A 570 -12.27 -30.33 56.58
N HIS A 571 -13.59 -30.12 56.35
CA HIS A 571 -14.54 -31.05 55.70
C HIS A 571 -15.60 -30.25 54.90
N ALA A 572 -16.27 -30.75 53.84
CA ALA A 572 -16.15 -31.94 52.97
C ALA A 572 -16.95 -31.64 51.64
N GLN A 573 -17.46 -32.51 50.75
CA GLN A 573 -17.62 -33.97 50.68
C GLN A 573 -17.67 -34.46 49.20
N HIS A 574 -18.74 -35.15 48.74
CA HIS A 574 -18.84 -35.79 47.41
C HIS A 574 -20.26 -35.78 46.83
N ALA A 575 -20.34 -35.80 45.49
CA ALA A 575 -21.39 -36.45 44.68
C ALA A 575 -20.81 -36.86 43.31
N GLN A 576 -21.40 -37.85 42.61
CA GLN A 576 -20.89 -38.42 41.34
C GLN A 576 -21.94 -38.48 40.22
N HIS A 577 -21.46 -38.65 38.98
CA HIS A 577 -22.20 -39.02 37.76
C HIS A 577 -22.83 -40.43 37.85
N PRO A 578 -23.88 -40.72 37.05
CA PRO A 578 -23.73 -41.32 35.69
C PRO A 578 -24.60 -40.57 34.64
N GLN A 579 -24.90 -41.09 33.43
CA GLN A 579 -24.13 -41.53 32.25
C GLN A 579 -25.14 -42.10 31.21
N HIS A 580 -24.73 -42.25 29.94
CA HIS A 580 -25.42 -42.91 28.80
C HIS A 580 -26.59 -42.18 28.08
N ALA A 581 -26.85 -42.37 26.76
CA ALA A 581 -25.98 -42.77 25.62
C ALA A 581 -26.73 -42.70 24.24
N GLN A 582 -25.99 -42.37 23.16
CA GLN A 582 -26.23 -42.78 21.74
C GLN A 582 -27.46 -42.12 20.98
N PRO A 583 -27.60 -42.23 19.63
CA PRO A 583 -26.86 -41.39 18.66
C PRO A 583 -27.77 -40.72 17.56
N PRO A 584 -27.49 -40.63 16.21
CA PRO A 584 -27.64 -39.37 15.45
C PRO A 584 -28.53 -39.54 14.16
N PRO A 585 -28.36 -38.85 13.01
CA PRO A 585 -27.80 -37.52 12.67
C PRO A 585 -28.76 -36.61 11.83
N GLN A 586 -28.37 -35.35 11.54
CA GLN A 586 -28.35 -34.70 10.18
C GLN A 586 -28.26 -33.14 10.23
N HIS A 587 -27.74 -32.54 9.15
CA HIS A 587 -27.61 -31.09 8.85
C HIS A 587 -28.60 -30.70 7.70
N PRO A 588 -28.65 -29.47 7.10
CA PRO A 588 -27.94 -28.20 7.38
C PRO A 588 -28.76 -26.86 7.32
N HIS A 589 -28.10 -25.78 7.76
CA HIS A 589 -28.17 -24.37 7.27
C HIS A 589 -29.41 -23.43 7.51
N PRO A 590 -29.23 -22.09 7.41
CA PRO A 590 -30.13 -21.07 7.99
C PRO A 590 -30.65 -19.99 7.01
N GLN A 591 -31.52 -19.07 7.49
CA GLN A 591 -31.82 -17.78 6.83
C GLN A 591 -32.00 -16.61 7.82
N GLN A 592 -31.56 -15.43 7.39
CA GLN A 592 -31.94 -14.07 7.82
C GLN A 592 -33.02 -13.53 6.82
N PRO A 593 -33.81 -12.44 7.05
CA PRO A 593 -33.25 -11.10 7.37
C PRO A 593 -34.13 -9.98 8.02
N GLN A 594 -33.43 -8.89 8.39
CA GLN A 594 -33.83 -7.45 8.34
C GLN A 594 -34.92 -6.85 9.28
N PRO A 595 -34.93 -5.50 9.51
CA PRO A 595 -35.69 -4.81 10.56
C PRO A 595 -36.78 -3.82 10.06
N GLN A 596 -37.47 -3.12 10.98
CA GLN A 596 -38.37 -1.99 10.68
C GLN A 596 -38.30 -0.85 11.72
N TYR A 597 -38.52 0.39 11.24
CA TYR A 597 -38.95 1.58 11.98
C TYR A 597 -40.23 2.11 11.31
N PRO A 598 -41.17 2.75 12.03
CA PRO A 598 -41.24 4.23 11.92
C PRO A 598 -41.82 5.00 13.14
N HIS A 599 -41.16 6.11 13.49
CA HIS A 599 -41.63 7.47 13.84
C HIS A 599 -42.86 7.78 14.79
N PRO A 600 -42.97 9.02 15.33
CA PRO A 600 -43.73 9.34 16.56
C PRO A 600 -44.91 10.32 16.38
N PRO A 601 -45.54 10.75 17.49
CA PRO A 601 -46.13 12.10 17.59
C PRO A 601 -45.67 12.92 18.82
N HIS A 602 -45.80 14.25 18.71
CA HIS A 602 -45.73 15.24 19.82
C HIS A 602 -47.17 15.54 20.36
N PRO A 603 -47.51 16.70 20.96
CA PRO A 603 -47.41 16.96 22.41
C PRO A 603 -48.73 17.49 23.04
N GLN A 604 -48.84 17.59 24.38
CA GLN A 604 -49.60 18.65 25.08
C GLN A 604 -49.49 18.68 26.62
N HIS A 605 -49.64 19.89 27.18
CA HIS A 605 -50.00 20.27 28.56
C HIS A 605 -51.43 20.93 28.48
N PRO A 606 -52.21 21.23 29.57
CA PRO A 606 -51.74 21.75 30.89
C PRO A 606 -52.63 21.46 32.16
N GLN A 607 -52.26 22.10 33.31
CA GLN A 607 -53.13 22.61 34.42
C GLN A 607 -53.93 21.58 35.29
N GLN A 608 -54.00 21.60 36.63
CA GLN A 608 -54.22 22.67 37.64
C GLN A 608 -53.75 22.27 39.08
N HIS A 609 -53.91 23.15 40.08
CA HIS A 609 -53.64 22.95 41.53
C HIS A 609 -54.92 22.68 42.35
N PRO A 610 -54.82 22.21 43.62
CA PRO A 610 -54.87 23.15 44.77
C PRO A 610 -53.74 22.98 45.83
N GLN A 611 -53.79 23.82 46.87
CA GLN A 611 -52.92 23.94 48.07
C GLN A 611 -53.85 24.27 49.28
N PRO A 612 -53.41 24.59 50.54
CA PRO A 612 -52.13 24.51 51.27
C PRO A 612 -52.36 23.74 52.63
N PRO A 613 -51.87 24.07 53.86
CA PRO A 613 -50.80 24.96 54.40
C PRO A 613 -49.87 24.23 55.45
N PRO A 614 -49.24 24.90 56.45
CA PRO A 614 -47.96 25.63 56.30
C PRO A 614 -46.90 25.33 57.39
N GLN A 615 -45.68 25.89 57.25
CA GLN A 615 -44.98 26.55 58.37
C GLN A 615 -43.86 27.50 57.88
N HIS A 616 -43.43 28.44 58.74
CA HIS A 616 -42.52 29.55 58.40
C HIS A 616 -41.06 29.30 58.78
N GLN A 617 -40.13 29.91 58.05
CA GLN A 617 -39.21 30.91 58.63
C GLN A 617 -38.67 31.88 57.57
N GLN A 618 -37.99 32.95 58.00
CA GLN A 618 -37.76 34.18 57.23
C GLN A 618 -36.27 34.49 57.05
N HIS A 619 -35.87 35.01 55.89
CA HIS A 619 -34.67 35.88 55.75
C HIS A 619 -34.88 36.93 54.63
N PRO A 620 -34.27 38.13 54.72
CA PRO A 620 -34.64 39.30 53.92
C PRO A 620 -33.91 39.45 52.57
N ARG A 621 -34.47 40.30 51.69
CA ARG A 621 -33.87 40.75 50.41
C ARG A 621 -32.96 41.98 50.58
N PRO A 622 -32.00 42.22 49.66
CA PRO A 622 -31.30 43.49 49.54
C PRO A 622 -32.13 44.56 48.77
N PRO A 623 -31.84 45.86 48.93
CA PRO A 623 -32.47 46.93 48.18
C PRO A 623 -31.86 47.14 46.77
N GLN A 624 -32.64 47.73 45.86
CA GLN A 624 -32.19 48.26 44.56
C GLN A 624 -32.38 49.79 44.51
N PRO A 625 -31.70 50.51 43.61
CA PRO A 625 -31.62 51.98 43.64
C PRO A 625 -32.84 52.68 43.02
N GLN A 626 -32.99 53.97 43.35
CA GLN A 626 -33.94 54.88 42.69
C GLN A 626 -33.25 55.66 41.57
N HIS A 627 -33.94 55.80 40.42
CA HIS A 627 -33.61 56.79 39.38
C HIS A 627 -34.24 58.15 39.73
N PRO A 628 -33.80 59.23 39.05
CA PRO A 628 -34.78 59.91 38.20
C PRO A 628 -34.28 60.35 36.81
N HIS A 629 -35.24 60.34 35.88
CA HIS A 629 -35.43 61.22 34.71
C HIS A 629 -34.41 61.32 33.55
N GLN A 630 -34.83 60.68 32.46
CA GLN A 630 -34.78 61.07 31.03
C GLN A 630 -34.18 62.44 30.63
N GLN A 631 -33.33 62.44 29.59
CA GLN A 631 -33.57 63.20 28.35
C GLN A 631 -32.76 62.63 27.16
N HIS A 632 -33.27 62.85 25.94
CA HIS A 632 -32.76 62.39 24.63
C HIS A 632 -33.29 63.38 23.55
N PRO A 633 -32.80 63.38 22.30
CA PRO A 633 -31.41 63.26 21.83
C PRO A 633 -31.05 64.27 20.70
N GLN A 634 -29.77 64.65 20.51
CA GLN A 634 -29.30 65.25 19.23
C GLN A 634 -27.85 64.84 18.86
N HIS A 635 -27.58 64.82 17.56
CA HIS A 635 -26.30 64.57 16.86
C HIS A 635 -26.19 65.56 15.67
N PRO A 636 -25.04 65.74 14.98
CA PRO A 636 -23.71 65.15 15.21
C PRO A 636 -22.70 66.22 15.74
N PRO A 637 -21.83 66.97 15.00
CA PRO A 637 -20.94 66.61 13.89
C PRO A 637 -19.47 67.12 13.97
N GLN A 638 -18.62 66.47 13.15
CA GLN A 638 -17.30 66.89 12.63
C GLN A 638 -16.04 66.82 13.55
N HIS A 639 -14.90 66.73 12.85
CA HIS A 639 -13.52 66.44 13.25
C HIS A 639 -12.70 67.75 13.54
N PRO A 640 -11.40 67.76 13.96
CA PRO A 640 -10.37 66.74 13.67
C PRO A 640 -9.14 66.50 14.62
N HIS A 641 -8.41 65.44 14.24
CA HIS A 641 -6.93 65.23 14.28
C HIS A 641 -6.09 65.14 15.58
N ALA A 642 -5.38 63.99 15.65
CA ALA A 642 -3.94 63.80 15.93
C ALA A 642 -3.40 63.74 17.38
N GLY A 643 -2.42 62.84 17.60
CA GLY A 643 -1.52 62.85 18.76
C GLY A 643 -1.27 61.50 19.45
N HIS A 644 -0.43 60.62 18.90
CA HIS A 644 0.10 59.42 19.59
C HIS A 644 1.62 59.27 19.39
N PRO A 645 2.41 59.21 20.49
CA PRO A 645 3.72 58.56 20.54
C PRO A 645 3.66 57.23 21.32
N PRO A 646 4.48 56.21 20.98
CA PRO A 646 4.51 54.94 21.70
C PRO A 646 5.42 54.98 22.95
N GLN A 647 5.04 54.23 23.99
CA GLN A 647 5.92 53.92 25.14
C GLN A 647 6.75 52.65 24.87
N GLN A 648 7.90 52.53 25.53
CA GLN A 648 8.80 51.37 25.43
C GLN A 648 8.78 50.55 26.74
N HIS A 649 8.89 49.22 26.63
CA HIS A 649 9.04 48.33 27.78
C HIS A 649 10.52 48.22 28.21
N PRO A 650 10.83 48.22 29.53
CA PRO A 650 12.15 47.89 30.04
C PRO A 650 12.28 46.39 30.38
N HIS A 651 13.47 45.83 30.16
CA HIS A 651 13.90 44.53 30.70
C HIS A 651 15.32 44.64 31.31
N PRO A 652 15.73 43.70 32.20
CA PRO A 652 16.63 44.03 33.31
C PRO A 652 18.13 43.95 32.99
N GLN A 653 18.92 44.58 33.88
CA GLN A 653 20.39 44.57 33.87
C GLN A 653 20.97 43.37 34.62
N HIS A 654 22.16 42.92 34.19
CA HIS A 654 23.23 42.49 35.10
C HIS A 654 24.59 43.05 34.59
N PRO A 655 25.60 43.28 35.45
CA PRO A 655 26.72 44.17 35.14
C PRO A 655 28.08 43.45 34.95
N HIS A 656 29.04 44.07 34.24
CA HIS A 656 30.50 43.93 34.46
C HIS A 656 31.33 44.96 33.65
N GLY A 657 32.42 45.49 34.25
CA GLY A 657 33.70 45.83 33.57
C GLY A 657 33.84 47.09 32.68
N PRO A 658 34.68 48.09 33.05
CA PRO A 658 35.14 49.20 32.18
C PRO A 658 36.50 48.88 31.52
N PRO A 659 36.97 49.58 30.44
CA PRO A 659 37.63 50.90 30.62
C PRO A 659 37.62 51.93 29.45
N GLN A 660 37.71 53.22 29.83
CA GLN A 660 38.38 54.38 29.17
C GLN A 660 38.02 54.83 27.72
N PRO A 661 38.18 56.14 27.35
CA PRO A 661 37.74 56.71 26.06
C PRO A 661 38.86 57.20 25.13
N GLY A 662 38.53 57.43 23.85
CA GLY A 662 39.33 58.19 22.88
C GLY A 662 38.52 58.59 21.62
N PRO A 663 38.76 59.74 20.93
CA PRO A 663 37.77 60.32 20.02
C PRO A 663 38.25 60.64 18.57
N HIS A 664 37.33 61.23 17.79
CA HIS A 664 37.49 62.01 16.53
C HIS A 664 37.42 61.29 15.15
N PRO A 665 37.00 62.02 14.07
CA PRO A 665 36.13 61.48 13.01
C PRO A 665 36.58 61.86 11.56
N GLN A 666 35.62 62.20 10.66
CA GLN A 666 35.76 62.68 9.25
C GLN A 666 35.96 61.58 8.19
N HIS A 667 35.52 61.69 6.91
CA HIS A 667 34.56 62.60 6.23
C HIS A 667 34.01 61.89 4.95
N PRO A 668 32.77 62.16 4.47
CA PRO A 668 32.23 61.59 3.22
C PRO A 668 32.06 62.61 2.05
N HIS A 669 31.65 62.11 0.86
CA HIS A 669 31.19 62.78 -0.40
C HIS A 669 32.16 62.74 -1.62
N PRO A 670 31.67 63.00 -2.86
CA PRO A 670 30.40 62.60 -3.49
C PRO A 670 30.55 62.15 -4.97
N GLN A 671 29.45 61.72 -5.63
CA GLN A 671 29.12 62.24 -6.99
C GLN A 671 27.65 62.00 -7.40
N HIS A 672 27.04 63.04 -7.98
CA HIS A 672 25.75 63.09 -8.70
C HIS A 672 26.04 63.94 -9.97
N PRO A 673 25.42 63.67 -11.13
CA PRO A 673 24.12 64.28 -11.50
C PRO A 673 23.27 63.36 -12.44
N GLN A 674 22.09 63.68 -13.00
CA GLN A 674 21.08 64.73 -12.77
C GLN A 674 19.68 64.21 -13.16
N HIS A 675 18.64 64.93 -12.72
CA HIS A 675 17.22 64.76 -13.08
C HIS A 675 16.87 65.44 -14.44
N PRO A 676 15.74 65.14 -15.13
CA PRO A 676 14.45 65.78 -14.77
C PRO A 676 13.12 65.04 -15.15
N HIS A 677 12.03 65.44 -14.45
CA HIS A 677 10.60 65.50 -14.89
C HIS A 677 9.89 64.23 -15.43
N HIS A 678 8.57 63.99 -15.26
CA HIS A 678 7.53 64.43 -14.28
C HIS A 678 6.24 63.57 -14.53
N ALA A 679 5.23 63.72 -13.66
CA ALA A 679 3.79 63.41 -13.86
C ALA A 679 3.20 62.00 -13.52
N GLN A 680 2.34 62.03 -12.48
CA GLN A 680 1.00 61.41 -12.34
C GLN A 680 0.81 59.88 -12.26
N HIS A 681 0.07 59.45 -11.22
CA HIS A 681 -0.61 58.14 -11.10
C HIS A 681 -1.82 58.03 -12.06
N PRO A 682 -2.28 56.81 -12.38
CA PRO A 682 -3.50 56.34 -11.71
C PRO A 682 -3.48 54.86 -11.23
N ARG A 683 -4.66 54.38 -10.79
CA ARG A 683 -4.95 53.19 -9.96
C ARG A 683 -5.06 51.85 -10.73
N HIS A 684 -5.29 50.78 -9.95
CA HIS A 684 -5.86 49.44 -10.25
C HIS A 684 -6.94 49.36 -11.38
N PRO A 685 -7.39 48.17 -11.85
CA PRO A 685 -7.05 46.77 -11.46
C PRO A 685 -6.75 45.81 -12.64
N PRO A 686 -6.45 44.50 -12.41
CA PRO A 686 -6.51 43.49 -13.47
C PRO A 686 -7.96 43.21 -13.95
N PRO A 687 -8.20 42.92 -15.24
CA PRO A 687 -9.54 42.73 -15.80
C PRO A 687 -10.11 41.31 -15.61
N HIS A 688 -11.43 41.20 -15.67
CA HIS A 688 -12.16 39.92 -15.59
C HIS A 688 -12.04 39.05 -16.84
N HIS A 689 -12.08 37.73 -16.66
CA HIS A 689 -12.68 36.82 -17.63
C HIS A 689 -13.98 36.21 -17.08
N ARG A 690 -15.07 36.86 -17.50
CA ARG A 690 -16.45 36.35 -17.56
C ARG A 690 -16.63 35.93 -19.04
N GLY A 691 -17.22 34.82 -19.43
CA GLY A 691 -18.06 33.83 -18.75
C GLY A 691 -19.09 33.36 -19.79
N GLY A 692 -19.26 32.03 -19.98
CA GLY A 692 -20.09 31.45 -21.04
C GLY A 692 -21.14 30.45 -20.50
N PRO A 693 -22.32 30.29 -21.12
CA PRO A 693 -23.53 29.93 -20.36
C PRO A 693 -24.07 28.51 -20.59
N ALA A 694 -24.93 28.08 -19.66
CA ALA A 694 -25.73 26.86 -19.75
C ALA A 694 -27.11 27.09 -20.40
N ARG A 695 -27.73 26.03 -20.94
CA ARG A 695 -29.18 25.92 -21.23
C ARG A 695 -29.69 24.49 -21.00
N GLY A 696 -31.00 24.38 -20.80
CA GLY A 696 -31.71 23.14 -20.43
C GLY A 696 -32.30 22.33 -21.60
N PRO A 697 -33.19 21.35 -21.31
CA PRO A 697 -33.57 20.26 -22.22
C PRO A 697 -34.87 20.50 -23.01
N PRO A 698 -35.17 19.60 -23.97
CA PRO A 698 -36.54 19.20 -24.28
C PRO A 698 -36.76 17.66 -24.26
N HIS A 699 -38.03 17.24 -24.41
CA HIS A 699 -38.48 15.83 -24.36
C HIS A 699 -38.38 15.08 -25.71
N ALA A 700 -38.73 13.79 -25.69
CA ALA A 700 -38.61 12.86 -26.81
C ALA A 700 -39.58 13.09 -27.98
N GLY A 701 -39.13 12.73 -29.21
CA GLY A 701 -39.98 12.63 -30.40
C GLY A 701 -39.21 12.32 -31.69
N HIS A 702 -39.72 11.35 -32.46
CA HIS A 702 -39.38 11.00 -33.85
C HIS A 702 -38.01 10.38 -34.24
N ARG A 703 -38.14 9.54 -35.28
CA ARG A 703 -37.21 8.63 -35.97
C ARG A 703 -35.82 9.19 -36.37
N PRO A 704 -34.81 8.31 -36.57
CA PRO A 704 -33.63 8.63 -37.37
C PRO A 704 -33.97 8.75 -38.88
N SER A 705 -33.16 9.54 -39.60
CA SER A 705 -33.21 9.72 -41.07
C SER A 705 -32.16 8.83 -41.77
N PRO A 706 -32.36 8.35 -43.02
CA PRO A 706 -31.59 7.23 -43.55
C PRO A 706 -30.45 7.61 -44.53
N ASP A 707 -29.25 7.86 -44.03
CA ASP A 707 -28.06 8.15 -44.88
C ASP A 707 -26.78 7.34 -44.54
N GLN A 708 -26.95 6.12 -44.02
CA GLN A 708 -25.85 5.14 -43.88
C GLN A 708 -26.10 3.78 -44.54
N VAL A 709 -27.19 3.64 -45.30
CA VAL A 709 -27.51 2.41 -46.07
C VAL A 709 -27.12 2.55 -47.56
N ARG A 710 -26.99 3.80 -48.06
CA ARG A 710 -26.86 4.09 -49.50
C ARG A 710 -25.51 3.71 -50.12
N CYS A 711 -24.43 3.68 -49.34
CA CYS A 711 -23.10 3.30 -49.84
C CYS A 711 -22.92 1.78 -50.03
N LEU A 712 -23.59 0.95 -49.22
CA LEU A 712 -23.52 -0.52 -49.34
C LEU A 712 -24.32 -1.05 -50.53
N LEU A 713 -25.48 -0.45 -50.82
CA LEU A 713 -26.31 -0.84 -51.97
C LEU A 713 -25.66 -0.53 -53.33
N TYR A 714 -24.81 0.51 -53.43
CA TYR A 714 -24.09 0.82 -54.67
C TYR A 714 -23.02 -0.22 -55.02
N PHE A 715 -22.33 -0.78 -54.02
CA PHE A 715 -21.31 -1.82 -54.24
C PHE A 715 -21.94 -3.18 -54.60
N LEU A 716 -23.02 -3.58 -53.92
CA LEU A 716 -23.72 -4.82 -54.22
C LEU A 716 -24.46 -4.77 -55.57
N GLY A 717 -25.01 -3.62 -55.95
CA GLY A 717 -25.72 -3.45 -57.23
C GLY A 717 -24.82 -3.63 -58.46
N TYR A 718 -23.57 -3.15 -58.41
CA TYR A 718 -22.63 -3.31 -59.53
C TYR A 718 -22.18 -4.76 -59.75
N HIS A 719 -22.00 -5.52 -58.67
CA HIS A 719 -21.53 -6.91 -58.76
C HIS A 719 -22.61 -7.87 -59.29
N ALA A 720 -23.89 -7.56 -59.05
CA ALA A 720 -25.03 -8.32 -59.57
C ALA A 720 -25.28 -8.11 -61.08
N PHE A 721 -24.80 -7.00 -61.66
CA PHE A 721 -25.03 -6.69 -63.08
C PHE A 721 -24.00 -7.33 -64.03
N LEU A 722 -22.77 -7.59 -63.58
CA LEU A 722 -21.76 -8.30 -64.39
C LEU A 722 -21.95 -9.82 -64.41
N LEU A 723 -22.59 -10.40 -63.39
CA LEU A 723 -22.81 -11.85 -63.26
C LEU A 723 -24.03 -12.39 -64.05
N ASN A 724 -24.66 -11.54 -64.87
CA ASN A 724 -25.85 -11.86 -65.65
C ASN A 724 -25.65 -11.53 -67.15
N ALA A 725 -24.39 -11.50 -67.59
CA ALA A 725 -23.94 -11.11 -68.93
C ALA A 725 -22.76 -11.96 -69.44
N ILE A 726 -22.64 -13.20 -68.93
CA ILE A 726 -21.74 -14.28 -69.37
C ILE A 726 -22.59 -15.54 -69.51
#